data_AF-A0A9E5ETU9-F1
#
_entry.id   AF-A0A9E5ETU9-F1
#
_cell.length_a   1.000
_cell.length_b   1.000
_cell.length_c   1.000
_cell.angle_alpha   90.00
_cell.angle_beta   90.00
_cell.angle_gamma   90.00
#
_symmetry.space_group_name_H-M   'P 1'
#
loop_
_entity.id
_entity.type
_entity.pdbx_description
1 polymer ?
#
loop_
_entity_poly.entity_id
_entity_poly.type
_entity_poly.pdbx_seq_one_letter_code
_entity_poly.pdbx_strand_id
1 'polypeptide(L)'
;MKYVNRLLVCGAIISAMFAMSSIASAQKKKEPLKGSGVDNKDLLKPAARPKKADLPASTLPLQFIKGERIALVGNSTAERMNLFGHFETLLHARFPEKELVFRNFGRPADEVANRQRANDYTKLDDPLFTFNPDTFLCFFGFNESFTGPLGVEKFKADYEKFIDDYSQKYARDDSKSSPRFVIISPIAFESTGDSLLPEGKKENENLKLYADAAKTVATYRKIAFVDIFTPTLKVFDEKAGSQFTINGCHVNESGDKVVGQVLDAGLFNSTNPASSNISMLETLRKAINDKSWVHLQDYRMLNGWYVYGGRRTFDTETFPREYMKIRNMAAVRDRLVWDIAQGKKVSDKIDDSKTGELFNPPTRFGEPRQKYSENQEGGPKILPPDELIKSCTVPPGYEIKLFADETKFPEIAKPVQMSFDNKGRLWVSTMPSYPLWKPGDPKPSDKLVILEDTDGDGKADKSTVFYDKLHCPTGFQFYNGGVLVVDQPRILWLKDTDGDDKADVVVHVLDGWATEDTHHTVGAFEENNGGLLHMLEGVAMSTAVETPWGAFRNFGSSGAYVVDPRTWKISHYVTPGYGNPWCYVFDQWSQGFCGDGTGANQHWDTPLSGKQFQGRKGLNAVFPTEGMRPVVGSEFLVSRQFPDDVQGQFIYACVINMNGIPRWTFSEDGAGYKGTRVRHDPKDAKTPFDLIKSTDKHFRPVDPQIGPDGALWFGDWANPLIGHMQYSQRDPNRDHVHGRIYRLVYKDKPLLKPVTQFGKTVPELLKQLSEYEWRTRARARNEIHSHTAAEVLPLVKEWVSKLDKTNKDYDRLCCEALWIQQSFHAVDVDLVKQVMGCKTSDAKAATTRIVADERDYLPSAFDLLKAASLNESGRTRTEALRGLSYFATTESASAVLESLRKNPPDYFTQYTGEAALGANLNGWRTGYLKGELAKDDPAGKKLLDNVISIDKKGAQVVPYLQILLGKDSSALEQRNKAMQALADMKGGDAANGKEVFRRGCLACHKVFNEGQDFGPDMMKVGMRLTKYKLVESIIDPNADVDKKYLSTLISTSSGKIVTGLLVSENKDEVVIFDGKVKRVIKVADIEERKTLKQSSMPEGLAGTISPAEFLDVIAFLATLK
;
A
#
# COMPACT_ATOMS: atom_id res chain seq x y z
N MET A 1 -36.45 -24.66 21.95
CA MET A 1 -36.31 -25.29 20.60
C MET A 1 -35.62 -24.43 19.54
N LYS A 2 -34.80 -23.41 19.91
CA LYS A 2 -34.11 -22.50 18.97
C LYS A 2 -32.57 -22.49 19.09
N TYR A 3 -31.99 -23.48 19.77
CA TYR A 3 -30.54 -23.56 20.01
C TYR A 3 -29.82 -24.73 19.32
N VAL A 4 -30.53 -25.60 18.60
CA VAL A 4 -29.93 -26.78 17.93
C VAL A 4 -29.64 -26.55 16.43
N ASN A 5 -30.24 -25.54 15.79
CA ASN A 5 -30.05 -25.28 14.35
C ASN A 5 -28.83 -24.41 13.96
N ARG A 6 -28.10 -23.81 14.92
CA ARG A 6 -26.88 -23.03 14.61
C ARG A 6 -25.60 -23.88 14.52
N LEU A 7 -25.59 -25.07 15.13
CA LEU A 7 -24.44 -26.00 15.07
C LEU A 7 -24.41 -26.79 13.75
N LEU A 8 -25.56 -27.02 13.12
CA LEU A 8 -25.65 -27.73 11.83
C LEU A 8 -25.18 -26.89 10.63
N VAL A 9 -25.23 -25.55 10.72
CA VAL A 9 -24.75 -24.65 9.65
C VAL A 9 -23.23 -24.43 9.72
N CYS A 10 -22.63 -24.41 10.91
CA CYS A 10 -21.17 -24.38 11.06
C CYS A 10 -20.49 -25.71 10.66
N GLY A 11 -21.17 -26.85 10.88
CA GLY A 11 -20.68 -28.15 10.43
C GLY A 11 -20.64 -28.28 8.90
N ALA A 12 -21.62 -27.73 8.19
CA ALA A 12 -21.68 -27.78 6.72
C ALA A 12 -20.59 -26.92 6.04
N ILE A 13 -20.17 -25.81 6.65
CA ILE A 13 -19.11 -24.93 6.12
C ILE A 13 -17.72 -25.57 6.30
N ILE A 14 -17.49 -26.26 7.43
CA ILE A 14 -16.24 -27.00 7.68
C ILE A 14 -16.18 -28.27 6.81
N SER A 15 -17.30 -28.98 6.61
CA SER A 15 -17.36 -30.13 5.70
C SER A 15 -17.22 -29.74 4.23
N ALA A 16 -17.64 -28.54 3.80
CA ALA A 16 -17.37 -28.05 2.45
C ALA A 16 -15.89 -27.66 2.24
N MET A 17 -15.21 -27.15 3.28
CA MET A 17 -13.76 -26.91 3.24
C MET A 17 -12.94 -28.22 3.26
N PHE A 18 -13.40 -29.26 3.96
CA PHE A 18 -12.74 -30.57 3.96
C PHE A 18 -13.12 -31.48 2.77
N ALA A 19 -14.28 -31.29 2.14
CA ALA A 19 -14.64 -31.99 0.91
C ALA A 19 -13.91 -31.42 -0.33
N MET A 20 -13.48 -30.15 -0.31
CA MET A 20 -12.61 -29.61 -1.36
C MET A 20 -11.14 -30.05 -1.22
N SER A 21 -10.70 -30.45 -0.01
CA SER A 21 -9.35 -31.02 0.17
C SER A 21 -9.28 -32.53 -0.08
N SER A 22 -10.40 -33.27 -0.01
CA SER A 22 -10.42 -34.72 -0.26
C SER A 22 -10.77 -35.14 -1.69
N ILE A 23 -11.24 -34.22 -2.56
CA ILE A 23 -11.40 -34.50 -4.01
C ILE A 23 -10.09 -34.28 -4.77
N ALA A 24 -9.05 -33.73 -4.12
CA ALA A 24 -7.71 -33.60 -4.69
C ALA A 24 -6.90 -34.91 -4.73
N SER A 25 -7.36 -36.01 -4.11
CA SER A 25 -6.58 -37.25 -3.99
C SER A 25 -7.03 -38.41 -4.89
N ALA A 26 -8.05 -38.24 -5.73
CA ALA A 26 -8.55 -39.29 -6.62
C ALA A 26 -8.42 -38.96 -8.12
N GLN A 27 -7.30 -38.34 -8.53
CA GLN A 27 -6.87 -38.42 -9.92
C GLN A 27 -6.04 -39.69 -10.09
N LYS A 28 -6.61 -40.68 -10.81
CA LYS A 28 -5.85 -41.80 -11.39
C LYS A 28 -4.56 -41.23 -11.99
N LYS A 29 -3.40 -41.75 -11.57
CA LYS A 29 -2.10 -41.51 -12.20
C LYS A 29 -2.27 -41.69 -13.71
N LYS A 30 -2.39 -40.59 -14.45
CA LYS A 30 -2.16 -40.59 -15.89
C LYS A 30 -0.66 -40.84 -16.05
N GLU A 31 -0.32 -41.80 -16.90
CA GLU A 31 1.07 -42.03 -17.28
C GLU A 31 1.70 -40.71 -17.74
N PRO A 32 2.96 -40.42 -17.35
CA PRO A 32 3.64 -39.23 -17.81
C PRO A 32 3.72 -39.29 -19.34
N LEU A 33 3.27 -38.21 -19.98
CA LEU A 33 3.45 -38.01 -21.42
C LEU A 33 4.95 -38.10 -21.71
N LYS A 34 5.34 -39.06 -22.54
CA LYS A 34 6.74 -39.27 -22.95
C LYS A 34 7.21 -38.10 -23.81
N GLY A 35 7.84 -37.12 -23.17
CA GLY A 35 8.57 -36.03 -23.83
C GLY A 35 9.87 -35.70 -23.08
N SER A 36 10.98 -35.69 -23.81
CA SER A 36 12.34 -35.22 -23.44
C SER A 36 13.21 -35.99 -22.41
N GLY A 37 12.76 -37.05 -21.76
CA GLY A 37 13.66 -37.96 -21.00
C GLY A 37 14.34 -37.40 -19.73
N VAL A 38 14.01 -36.17 -19.30
CA VAL A 38 14.45 -35.56 -18.03
C VAL A 38 13.22 -35.34 -17.15
N ASP A 39 13.23 -35.82 -15.90
CA ASP A 39 12.15 -35.56 -14.94
C ASP A 39 12.13 -34.05 -14.62
N ASN A 40 10.99 -33.39 -14.81
CA ASN A 40 10.84 -31.95 -14.54
C ASN A 40 11.12 -31.59 -13.07
N LYS A 41 11.04 -32.56 -12.14
CA LYS A 41 11.44 -32.38 -10.73
C LYS A 41 12.94 -32.19 -10.54
N ASP A 42 13.75 -32.58 -11.53
CA ASP A 42 15.21 -32.47 -11.47
C ASP A 42 15.73 -31.19 -12.12
N LEU A 43 14.92 -30.49 -12.94
CA LEU A 43 15.37 -29.31 -13.71
C LEU A 43 15.83 -28.13 -12.85
N LEU A 44 15.15 -27.88 -11.72
CA LEU A 44 15.48 -26.78 -10.81
C LEU A 44 16.31 -27.24 -9.60
N LYS A 45 16.69 -28.53 -9.55
CA LYS A 45 17.55 -28.99 -8.46
C LYS A 45 18.89 -28.27 -8.56
N PRO A 46 19.37 -27.65 -7.47
CA PRO A 46 20.70 -27.05 -7.46
C PRO A 46 21.74 -28.09 -7.86
N ALA A 47 22.52 -27.77 -8.89
CA ALA A 47 23.68 -28.58 -9.25
C ALA A 47 24.73 -28.55 -8.13
N ALA A 48 25.54 -29.60 -8.04
CA ALA A 48 26.71 -29.61 -7.16
C ALA A 48 27.59 -28.40 -7.47
N ARG A 49 28.06 -27.70 -6.43
CA ARG A 49 28.84 -26.47 -6.57
C ARG A 49 30.31 -26.80 -6.34
N PRO A 50 31.10 -27.00 -7.41
CA PRO A 50 32.52 -27.30 -7.26
C PRO A 50 33.22 -26.16 -6.52
N LYS A 51 34.30 -26.49 -5.82
CA LYS A 51 35.12 -25.50 -5.13
C LYS A 51 35.53 -24.38 -6.08
N LYS A 52 35.21 -23.14 -5.74
CA LYS A 52 35.58 -21.96 -6.53
C LYS A 52 36.95 -21.43 -6.09
N ALA A 53 37.58 -20.65 -6.97
CA ALA A 53 38.79 -19.92 -6.62
C ALA A 53 38.53 -18.93 -5.47
N ASP A 54 39.54 -18.69 -4.64
CA ASP A 54 39.47 -17.68 -3.59
C ASP A 54 39.24 -16.29 -4.19
N LEU A 55 38.41 -15.49 -3.54
CA LEU A 55 38.18 -14.11 -3.95
C LEU A 55 39.28 -13.21 -3.40
N PRO A 56 39.66 -12.15 -4.13
CA PRO A 56 40.43 -11.05 -3.56
C PRO A 56 39.70 -10.49 -2.34
N ALA A 57 40.48 -10.00 -1.37
CA ALA A 57 39.95 -9.44 -0.12
C ALA A 57 38.88 -8.36 -0.39
N SER A 58 37.93 -8.22 0.55
CA SER A 58 36.96 -7.13 0.54
C SER A 58 37.63 -5.82 0.97
N THR A 59 38.46 -5.26 0.10
CA THR A 59 39.18 -4.01 0.30
C THR A 59 39.09 -3.14 -0.94
N LEU A 60 39.12 -1.82 -0.76
CA LEU A 60 39.11 -0.85 -1.86
C LEU A 60 40.56 -0.48 -2.25
N PRO A 61 40.89 -0.33 -3.54
CA PRO A 61 40.03 -0.54 -4.70
C PRO A 61 39.66 -2.01 -4.88
N LEU A 62 38.39 -2.28 -5.20
CA LEU A 62 37.87 -3.62 -5.31
C LEU A 62 38.44 -4.32 -6.55
N GLN A 63 38.83 -5.59 -6.41
CA GLN A 63 39.38 -6.41 -7.50
C GLN A 63 38.45 -7.56 -7.82
N PHE A 64 38.29 -7.88 -9.11
CA PHE A 64 37.47 -9.00 -9.58
C PHE A 64 38.28 -10.10 -10.27
N ILE A 65 37.84 -11.33 -10.07
CA ILE A 65 38.26 -12.48 -10.88
C ILE A 65 37.41 -12.58 -12.15
N LYS A 66 37.90 -13.34 -13.13
CA LYS A 66 37.15 -13.59 -14.36
C LYS A 66 35.89 -14.42 -14.05
N GLY A 67 34.74 -14.04 -14.61
CA GLY A 67 33.46 -14.73 -14.45
C GLY A 67 32.81 -14.52 -13.08
N GLU A 68 33.27 -13.55 -12.28
CA GLU A 68 32.75 -13.31 -10.95
C GLU A 68 31.27 -12.90 -10.99
N ARG A 69 30.47 -13.48 -10.09
CA ARG A 69 29.01 -13.28 -10.03
C ARG A 69 28.66 -12.26 -8.96
N ILE A 70 28.08 -11.14 -9.36
CA ILE A 70 27.79 -9.98 -8.50
C ILE A 70 26.29 -9.86 -8.31
N ALA A 71 25.83 -9.80 -7.05
CA ALA A 71 24.44 -9.59 -6.68
C ALA A 71 24.26 -8.27 -5.91
N LEU A 72 23.30 -7.44 -6.34
CA LEU A 72 22.81 -6.32 -5.53
C LEU A 72 21.64 -6.76 -4.66
N VAL A 73 21.64 -6.30 -3.41
CA VAL A 73 20.54 -6.48 -2.44
C VAL A 73 20.34 -5.19 -1.67
N GLY A 74 19.09 -4.86 -1.34
CA GLY A 74 18.76 -3.62 -0.65
C GLY A 74 17.50 -2.96 -1.18
N ASN A 75 17.36 -1.68 -0.88
CA ASN A 75 16.15 -0.87 -1.10
C ASN A 75 16.02 -0.29 -2.53
N SER A 76 15.16 0.73 -2.72
CA SER A 76 14.88 1.32 -4.04
C SER A 76 16.11 1.90 -4.74
N THR A 77 17.13 2.35 -3.99
CA THR A 77 18.39 2.81 -4.60
C THR A 77 19.00 1.70 -5.46
N ALA A 78 19.02 0.47 -4.93
CA ALA A 78 19.47 -0.67 -5.70
C ALA A 78 18.47 -1.03 -6.80
N GLU A 79 17.17 -1.15 -6.49
CA GLU A 79 16.19 -1.59 -7.49
C GLU A 79 16.16 -0.69 -8.73
N ARG A 80 16.25 0.64 -8.57
CA ARG A 80 16.19 1.58 -9.69
C ARG A 80 17.38 1.50 -10.64
N MET A 81 18.50 0.90 -10.23
CA MET A 81 19.59 0.58 -11.16
C MET A 81 19.16 -0.44 -12.23
N ASN A 82 18.06 -1.20 -12.03
CA ASN A 82 17.46 -2.04 -13.08
C ASN A 82 16.74 -1.24 -14.17
N LEU A 83 16.40 0.03 -13.91
CA LEU A 83 15.72 0.91 -14.87
C LEU A 83 16.71 1.56 -15.83
N PHE A 84 17.75 2.17 -15.27
CA PHE A 84 18.62 3.09 -16.01
C PHE A 84 19.99 2.48 -16.33
N GLY A 85 20.52 1.61 -15.47
CA GLY A 85 21.68 0.75 -15.76
C GLY A 85 23.04 1.46 -15.75
N HIS A 86 23.17 2.67 -15.21
CA HIS A 86 24.42 3.44 -15.33
C HIS A 86 25.60 2.79 -14.60
N PHE A 87 25.39 2.29 -13.39
CA PHE A 87 26.47 1.65 -12.63
C PHE A 87 27.02 0.39 -13.32
N GLU A 88 26.15 -0.52 -13.76
CA GLU A 88 26.60 -1.75 -14.40
C GLU A 88 27.31 -1.46 -15.74
N THR A 89 26.87 -0.41 -16.46
CA THR A 89 27.52 0.06 -17.68
C THR A 89 28.97 0.46 -17.40
N LEU A 90 29.20 1.27 -16.36
CA LEU A 90 30.55 1.68 -15.94
C LEU A 90 31.41 0.50 -15.51
N LEU A 91 30.82 -0.49 -14.84
CA LEU A 91 31.50 -1.69 -14.37
C LEU A 91 32.03 -2.55 -15.53
N HIS A 92 31.18 -2.85 -16.52
CA HIS A 92 31.60 -3.63 -17.70
C HIS A 92 32.58 -2.87 -18.59
N ALA A 93 32.41 -1.55 -18.72
CA ALA A 93 33.33 -0.73 -19.50
C ALA A 93 34.72 -0.64 -18.84
N ARG A 94 34.80 -0.73 -17.51
CA ARG A 94 36.07 -0.77 -16.76
C ARG A 94 36.77 -2.13 -16.83
N PHE A 95 35.99 -3.22 -16.87
CA PHE A 95 36.51 -4.58 -16.80
C PHE A 95 36.02 -5.46 -17.97
N PRO A 96 36.23 -5.04 -19.23
CA PRO A 96 35.69 -5.74 -20.40
C PRO A 96 36.18 -7.18 -20.51
N GLU A 97 37.38 -7.47 -20.01
CA GLU A 97 38.02 -8.79 -20.06
C GLU A 97 37.59 -9.75 -18.94
N LYS A 98 36.96 -9.22 -17.88
CA LYS A 98 36.57 -10.03 -16.71
C LYS A 98 35.31 -10.84 -16.94
N GLU A 99 34.49 -10.51 -17.93
CA GLU A 99 33.24 -11.24 -18.22
C GLU A 99 32.37 -11.41 -16.97
N LEU A 100 32.17 -10.32 -16.23
CA LEU A 100 31.42 -10.31 -14.96
C LEU A 100 29.96 -10.69 -15.19
N VAL A 101 29.37 -11.48 -14.30
CA VAL A 101 27.93 -11.79 -14.34
C VAL A 101 27.22 -10.97 -13.28
N PHE A 102 26.33 -10.06 -13.67
CA PHE A 102 25.69 -9.12 -12.75
C PHE A 102 24.19 -9.33 -12.68
N ARG A 103 23.62 -9.39 -11.46
CA ARG A 103 22.19 -9.47 -11.19
C ARG A 103 21.81 -8.57 -10.02
N ASN A 104 20.60 -8.03 -10.05
CA ASN A 104 20.14 -7.09 -9.05
C ASN A 104 18.80 -7.55 -8.47
N PHE A 105 18.84 -7.88 -7.19
CA PHE A 105 17.73 -8.41 -6.41
C PHE A 105 17.17 -7.36 -5.43
N GLY A 106 17.55 -6.08 -5.57
CA GLY A 106 17.00 -4.99 -4.79
C GLY A 106 15.47 -4.91 -4.92
N ARG A 107 14.80 -4.53 -3.84
CA ARG A 107 13.35 -4.27 -3.81
C ARG A 107 13.06 -3.07 -2.91
N PRO A 108 12.02 -2.26 -3.19
CA PRO A 108 11.66 -1.10 -2.38
C PRO A 108 11.30 -1.53 -0.98
N ALA A 109 11.49 -0.65 -0.01
CA ALA A 109 11.20 -0.93 1.39
C ALA A 109 11.95 -2.15 1.96
N ASP A 110 13.02 -2.66 1.32
CA ASP A 110 13.87 -3.66 1.96
C ASP A 110 14.69 -3.01 3.08
N GLU A 111 14.67 -3.66 4.24
CA GLU A 111 15.54 -3.40 5.39
C GLU A 111 16.42 -4.63 5.66
N VAL A 112 17.49 -4.45 6.42
CA VAL A 112 18.41 -5.54 6.80
C VAL A 112 17.70 -6.69 7.51
N ALA A 113 16.71 -6.42 8.36
CA ALA A 113 15.97 -7.45 9.08
C ALA A 113 14.60 -7.77 8.46
N ASN A 114 14.05 -6.88 7.63
CA ASN A 114 12.71 -6.99 7.08
C ASN A 114 12.72 -6.87 5.55
N ARG A 115 12.64 -8.03 4.89
CA ARG A 115 12.56 -8.17 3.42
C ARG A 115 11.26 -8.88 3.07
N GLN A 116 10.14 -8.16 3.13
CA GLN A 116 8.81 -8.74 2.88
C GLN A 116 8.75 -9.36 1.48
N ARG A 117 8.24 -10.60 1.37
CA ARG A 117 8.04 -11.33 0.10
C ARG A 117 6.67 -11.99 0.09
N ALA A 118 6.21 -12.44 -1.07
CA ALA A 118 5.04 -13.32 -1.18
C ALA A 118 5.21 -14.59 -0.32
N ASN A 119 4.10 -15.21 0.11
CA ASN A 119 4.20 -16.56 0.67
C ASN A 119 4.80 -17.50 -0.37
N ASP A 120 5.62 -18.44 0.11
CA ASP A 120 6.24 -19.49 -0.71
C ASP A 120 7.17 -18.99 -1.84
N TYR A 121 7.57 -17.70 -1.84
CA TYR A 121 8.44 -17.08 -2.86
C TYR A 121 9.70 -17.89 -3.23
N THR A 122 10.26 -18.64 -2.28
CA THR A 122 11.45 -19.48 -2.51
C THR A 122 11.20 -20.99 -2.43
N LYS A 123 9.93 -21.42 -2.50
CA LYS A 123 9.55 -22.82 -2.26
C LYS A 123 9.77 -23.71 -3.47
N LEU A 124 9.55 -23.19 -4.68
CA LEU A 124 9.81 -23.91 -5.92
C LEU A 124 11.32 -23.93 -6.23
N ASP A 125 11.95 -22.77 -6.21
CA ASP A 125 13.39 -22.57 -6.17
C ASP A 125 13.70 -21.22 -5.50
N ASP A 126 14.97 -20.94 -5.20
CA ASP A 126 15.41 -19.63 -4.70
C ASP A 126 16.28 -18.98 -5.78
N PRO A 127 15.83 -17.90 -6.45
CA PRO A 127 16.56 -17.33 -7.58
C PRO A 127 17.90 -16.71 -7.17
N LEU A 128 18.01 -16.18 -5.94
CA LEU A 128 19.28 -15.68 -5.42
C LEU A 128 20.24 -16.83 -5.10
N PHE A 129 19.73 -17.92 -4.52
CA PHE A 129 20.52 -19.14 -4.31
C PHE A 129 21.00 -19.72 -5.63
N THR A 130 20.12 -19.88 -6.62
CA THR A 130 20.45 -20.41 -7.95
C THR A 130 21.44 -19.52 -8.68
N PHE A 131 21.33 -18.20 -8.51
CA PHE A 131 22.33 -17.27 -9.03
C PHE A 131 23.71 -17.52 -8.42
N ASN A 132 23.86 -18.10 -7.22
CA ASN A 132 25.15 -18.44 -6.62
C ASN A 132 26.18 -17.28 -6.66
N PRO A 133 25.87 -16.14 -6.01
CA PRO A 133 26.71 -14.95 -6.03
C PRO A 133 28.07 -15.20 -5.38
N ASP A 134 29.10 -14.62 -5.97
CA ASP A 134 30.45 -14.54 -5.41
C ASP A 134 30.61 -13.28 -4.56
N THR A 135 30.04 -12.15 -5.02
CA THR A 135 30.07 -10.87 -4.33
C THR A 135 28.67 -10.27 -4.15
N PHE A 136 28.37 -9.76 -2.96
CA PHE A 136 27.19 -8.96 -2.65
C PHE A 136 27.55 -7.48 -2.51
N LEU A 137 26.79 -6.60 -3.18
CA LEU A 137 26.76 -5.17 -2.90
C LEU A 137 25.46 -4.86 -2.13
N CYS A 138 25.59 -4.34 -0.91
CA CYS A 138 24.49 -4.23 0.05
C CYS A 138 24.05 -2.77 0.27
N PHE A 139 22.83 -2.44 -0.13
CA PHE A 139 22.22 -1.10 -0.11
C PHE A 139 21.13 -1.01 0.97
N PHE A 140 21.53 -1.00 2.23
CA PHE A 140 20.61 -0.86 3.36
C PHE A 140 20.90 0.41 4.17
N GLY A 141 20.00 0.79 5.06
CA GLY A 141 20.13 1.96 5.94
C GLY A 141 19.19 3.10 5.59
N PHE A 142 18.68 3.17 4.35
CA PHE A 142 17.74 4.24 3.95
C PHE A 142 16.40 4.09 4.68
N ASN A 143 15.75 2.94 4.56
CA ASN A 143 14.45 2.69 5.20
C ASN A 143 14.54 2.65 6.72
N GLU A 144 15.63 2.12 7.25
CA GLU A 144 15.86 2.04 8.68
C GLU A 144 16.04 3.43 9.31
N SER A 145 16.53 4.41 8.53
CA SER A 145 16.77 5.79 8.98
C SER A 145 15.53 6.52 9.49
N PHE A 146 14.34 6.12 9.05
CA PHE A 146 13.07 6.69 9.53
C PHE A 146 12.78 6.38 11.02
N THR A 147 13.48 5.40 11.61
CA THR A 147 13.44 5.15 13.07
C THR A 147 14.23 6.20 13.85
N GLY A 148 15.13 6.94 13.18
CA GLY A 148 16.00 7.93 13.79
C GLY A 148 17.06 7.33 14.73
N PRO A 149 17.64 8.12 15.65
CA PRO A 149 18.77 7.69 16.49
C PRO A 149 18.51 6.43 17.32
N LEU A 150 17.26 6.14 17.69
CA LEU A 150 16.89 4.99 18.53
C LEU A 150 17.05 3.64 17.80
N GLY A 151 17.08 3.62 16.47
CA GLY A 151 17.20 2.38 15.68
C GLY A 151 18.63 1.96 15.35
N VAL A 152 19.63 2.80 15.62
CA VAL A 152 21.02 2.62 15.13
C VAL A 152 21.68 1.35 15.68
N GLU A 153 21.57 1.08 16.98
CA GLU A 153 22.19 -0.13 17.57
C GLU A 153 21.54 -1.42 17.05
N LYS A 154 20.21 -1.42 16.91
CA LYS A 154 19.48 -2.55 16.33
C LYS A 154 19.91 -2.78 14.88
N PHE A 155 20.04 -1.72 14.09
CA PHE A 155 20.47 -1.79 12.70
C PHE A 155 21.85 -2.44 12.57
N LYS A 156 22.83 -2.05 13.40
CA LYS A 156 24.17 -2.68 13.39
C LYS A 156 24.10 -4.17 13.67
N ALA A 157 23.38 -4.56 14.72
CA ALA A 157 23.21 -5.96 15.11
C ALA A 157 22.50 -6.78 14.02
N ASP A 158 21.45 -6.22 13.42
CA ASP A 158 20.75 -6.84 12.30
C ASP A 158 21.68 -7.02 11.09
N TYR A 159 22.59 -6.06 10.81
CA TYR A 159 23.50 -6.09 9.66
C TYR A 159 24.57 -7.16 9.83
N GLU A 160 25.16 -7.27 11.02
CA GLU A 160 26.07 -8.36 11.34
C GLU A 160 25.38 -9.72 11.17
N LYS A 161 24.16 -9.86 11.70
CA LYS A 161 23.36 -11.08 11.55
C LYS A 161 23.07 -11.38 10.07
N PHE A 162 22.73 -10.36 9.29
CA PHE A 162 22.49 -10.50 7.85
C PHE A 162 23.72 -11.07 7.13
N ILE A 163 24.92 -10.54 7.42
CA ILE A 163 26.17 -11.03 6.82
C ILE A 163 26.39 -12.51 7.20
N ASP A 164 26.20 -12.88 8.46
CA ASP A 164 26.35 -14.25 8.93
C ASP A 164 25.35 -15.20 8.25
N ASP A 165 24.06 -14.84 8.25
CA ASP A 165 22.99 -15.62 7.64
C ASP A 165 23.21 -15.80 6.13
N TYR A 166 23.58 -14.73 5.41
CA TYR A 166 23.80 -14.78 3.97
C TYR A 166 25.07 -15.55 3.63
N SER A 167 26.12 -15.45 4.44
CA SER A 167 27.34 -16.25 4.25
C SER A 167 27.06 -17.75 4.32
N GLN A 168 26.19 -18.15 5.25
CA GLN A 168 25.81 -19.55 5.42
C GLN A 168 24.84 -20.01 4.34
N LYS A 169 23.78 -19.24 4.07
CA LYS A 169 22.72 -19.62 3.12
C LYS A 169 23.22 -19.61 1.67
N TYR A 170 24.06 -18.65 1.30
CA TYR A 170 24.51 -18.43 -0.07
C TYR A 170 26.02 -18.68 -0.23
N ALA A 171 26.53 -19.72 0.44
CA ALA A 171 27.90 -20.17 0.23
C ALA A 171 28.17 -20.44 -1.27
N ARG A 172 29.37 -20.05 -1.71
CA ARG A 172 29.78 -20.03 -3.12
C ARG A 172 29.92 -21.44 -3.72
N ASP A 173 30.26 -22.41 -2.87
CA ASP A 173 30.49 -23.80 -3.21
C ASP A 173 30.12 -24.76 -2.08
N ASP A 174 30.16 -26.07 -2.37
CA ASP A 174 29.80 -27.12 -1.41
C ASP A 174 30.84 -27.26 -0.28
N SER A 175 32.04 -26.71 -0.45
CA SER A 175 33.04 -26.55 0.61
C SER A 175 32.79 -25.36 1.54
N LYS A 176 31.64 -24.68 1.39
CA LYS A 176 31.19 -23.57 2.23
C LYS A 176 32.07 -22.32 2.15
N SER A 177 32.70 -22.09 0.99
CA SER A 177 33.43 -20.83 0.75
C SER A 177 32.49 -19.63 0.89
N SER A 178 32.88 -18.67 1.72
CA SER A 178 32.06 -17.49 2.01
C SER A 178 31.98 -16.57 0.78
N PRO A 179 30.81 -15.98 0.48
CA PRO A 179 30.72 -14.86 -0.44
C PRO A 179 31.47 -13.64 0.11
N ARG A 180 31.91 -12.76 -0.79
CA ARG A 180 32.45 -11.44 -0.45
C ARG A 180 31.29 -10.45 -0.32
N PHE A 181 31.33 -9.62 0.72
CA PHE A 181 30.35 -8.53 0.88
C PHE A 181 31.04 -7.19 0.62
N VAL A 182 30.28 -6.20 0.20
CA VAL A 182 30.65 -4.79 0.17
C VAL A 182 29.44 -4.00 0.67
N ILE A 183 29.65 -3.20 1.70
CA ILE A 183 28.60 -2.38 2.30
C ILE A 183 28.60 -1.02 1.60
N ILE A 184 27.44 -0.64 1.08
CA ILE A 184 27.22 0.66 0.44
C ILE A 184 26.37 1.50 1.40
N SER A 185 26.76 2.74 1.67
CA SER A 185 25.92 3.66 2.45
C SER A 185 24.61 3.95 1.73
N PRO A 186 23.56 4.46 2.41
CA PRO A 186 22.43 5.07 1.71
C PRO A 186 22.88 6.30 0.89
N ILE A 187 22.06 6.73 -0.07
CA ILE A 187 22.18 8.05 -0.70
C ILE A 187 21.65 9.14 0.24
N ALA A 188 21.97 10.40 -0.05
CA ALA A 188 21.31 11.55 0.57
C ALA A 188 19.87 11.71 0.06
N PHE A 189 19.05 12.39 0.85
CA PHE A 189 17.72 12.88 0.49
C PHE A 189 17.87 14.25 -0.19
N GLU A 190 17.31 14.41 -1.38
CA GLU A 190 17.34 15.68 -2.13
C GLU A 190 16.20 16.61 -1.68
N SER A 191 16.50 17.89 -1.50
CA SER A 191 15.46 18.89 -1.24
C SER A 191 14.72 19.24 -2.52
N THR A 192 13.43 18.93 -2.57
CA THR A 192 12.59 19.14 -3.76
C THR A 192 12.16 20.60 -3.94
N GLY A 193 12.21 21.40 -2.87
CA GLY A 193 11.64 22.75 -2.83
C GLY A 193 10.10 22.78 -2.78
N ASP A 194 9.44 21.62 -2.77
CA ASP A 194 7.99 21.51 -2.59
C ASP A 194 7.66 21.49 -1.10
N SER A 195 6.86 22.45 -0.64
CA SER A 195 6.43 22.55 0.77
C SER A 195 5.59 21.37 1.26
N LEU A 196 5.05 20.57 0.35
CA LEU A 196 4.27 19.38 0.67
C LEU A 196 5.14 18.12 0.85
N LEU A 197 6.44 18.19 0.54
CA LEU A 197 7.41 17.11 0.71
C LEU A 197 8.44 17.46 1.81
N PRO A 198 9.18 16.49 2.35
CA PRO A 198 10.25 16.77 3.30
C PRO A 198 11.34 17.65 2.69
N GLU A 199 11.85 18.62 3.47
CA GLU A 199 12.96 19.50 3.04
C GLU A 199 14.32 18.77 2.97
N GLY A 200 14.40 17.53 3.44
CA GLY A 200 15.59 16.67 3.41
C GLY A 200 16.56 16.87 4.56
N LYS A 201 16.45 17.94 5.36
CA LYS A 201 17.38 18.23 6.47
C LYS A 201 17.37 17.14 7.54
N LYS A 202 16.20 16.86 8.12
CA LYS A 202 16.03 15.86 9.18
C LYS A 202 16.33 14.45 8.64
N GLU A 203 15.91 14.20 7.41
CA GLU A 203 16.11 12.93 6.72
C GLU A 203 17.62 12.68 6.53
N ASN A 204 18.39 13.69 6.09
CA ASN A 204 19.83 13.59 5.93
C ASN A 204 20.59 13.47 7.26
N GLU A 205 20.14 14.15 8.33
CA GLU A 205 20.69 13.95 9.69
C GLU A 205 20.56 12.48 10.12
N ASN A 206 19.40 11.86 9.89
CA ASN A 206 19.19 10.45 10.19
C ASN A 206 19.98 9.53 9.25
N LEU A 207 19.94 9.75 7.94
CA LEU A 207 20.66 8.93 6.96
C LEU A 207 22.16 8.89 7.24
N LYS A 208 22.74 10.01 7.69
CA LYS A 208 24.14 10.07 8.12
C LYS A 208 24.45 9.11 9.29
N LEU A 209 23.56 9.03 10.29
CA LEU A 209 23.72 8.10 11.41
C LEU A 209 23.78 6.64 10.94
N TYR A 210 22.95 6.28 9.96
CA TYR A 210 22.88 4.92 9.44
C TYR A 210 24.03 4.62 8.47
N ALA A 211 24.52 5.60 7.71
CA ALA A 211 25.76 5.50 6.95
C ALA A 211 26.97 5.24 7.86
N ASP A 212 27.08 5.97 8.97
CA ASP A 212 28.16 5.78 9.97
C ASP A 212 28.05 4.43 10.68
N ALA A 213 26.82 3.99 10.98
CA ALA A 213 26.57 2.68 11.56
C ALA A 213 26.98 1.55 10.62
N ALA A 214 26.63 1.65 9.33
CA ALA A 214 27.04 0.70 8.29
C ALA A 214 28.56 0.66 8.13
N LYS A 215 29.23 1.82 8.17
CA LYS A 215 30.70 1.93 8.18
C LYS A 215 31.33 1.25 9.40
N THR A 216 30.70 1.38 10.56
CA THR A 216 31.14 0.74 11.81
C THR A 216 31.09 -0.78 11.69
N VAL A 217 29.99 -1.33 11.17
CA VAL A 217 29.85 -2.77 10.89
C VAL A 217 30.91 -3.24 9.89
N ALA A 218 31.09 -2.51 8.79
CA ALA A 218 32.09 -2.83 7.77
C ALA A 218 33.51 -2.88 8.35
N THR A 219 33.86 -1.89 9.18
CA THR A 219 35.18 -1.81 9.84
C THR A 219 35.37 -2.99 10.80
N TYR A 220 34.38 -3.28 11.63
CA TYR A 220 34.42 -4.40 12.58
C TYR A 220 34.58 -5.75 11.87
N ARG A 221 33.85 -5.96 10.78
CA ARG A 221 33.86 -7.19 9.99
C ARG A 221 35.01 -7.26 8.97
N LYS A 222 35.82 -6.20 8.85
CA LYS A 222 36.90 -6.05 7.85
C LYS A 222 36.40 -6.21 6.41
N ILE A 223 35.28 -5.56 6.11
CA ILE A 223 34.58 -5.56 4.83
C ILE A 223 34.71 -4.17 4.19
N ALA A 224 34.83 -4.11 2.87
CA ALA A 224 34.84 -2.85 2.14
C ALA A 224 33.54 -2.05 2.38
N PHE A 225 33.72 -0.75 2.62
CA PHE A 225 32.64 0.21 2.77
C PHE A 225 32.77 1.32 1.72
N VAL A 226 31.71 1.57 0.97
CA VAL A 226 31.64 2.67 0.00
C VAL A 226 30.65 3.72 0.51
N ASP A 227 31.15 4.94 0.72
CA ASP A 227 30.33 6.10 1.06
C ASP A 227 29.79 6.76 -0.22
N ILE A 228 28.51 6.58 -0.47
CA ILE A 228 27.77 7.30 -1.51
C ILE A 228 26.86 8.39 -0.93
N PHE A 229 26.70 8.46 0.40
CA PHE A 229 25.90 9.48 1.09
C PHE A 229 26.57 10.85 0.94
N THR A 230 27.84 10.96 1.35
CA THR A 230 28.53 12.25 1.37
C THR A 230 28.64 12.90 -0.02
N PRO A 231 28.99 12.15 -1.10
CA PRO A 231 29.06 12.72 -2.44
C PRO A 231 27.68 13.09 -2.99
N THR A 232 26.64 12.28 -2.75
CA THR A 232 25.28 12.61 -3.22
C THR A 232 24.72 13.81 -2.46
N LEU A 233 24.94 13.93 -1.15
CA LEU A 233 24.55 15.11 -0.37
C LEU A 233 25.13 16.39 -0.99
N LYS A 234 26.43 16.38 -1.28
CA LYS A 234 27.08 17.52 -1.90
C LYS A 234 26.41 17.92 -3.23
N VAL A 235 26.13 16.95 -4.10
CA VAL A 235 25.53 17.19 -5.42
C VAL A 235 24.07 17.66 -5.29
N PHE A 236 23.31 17.05 -4.38
CA PHE A 236 21.89 17.36 -4.17
C PHE A 236 21.70 18.73 -3.51
N ASP A 237 22.66 19.19 -2.71
CA ASP A 237 22.65 20.51 -2.07
C ASP A 237 23.10 21.66 -3.00
N GLU A 238 23.62 21.38 -4.20
CA GLU A 238 24.07 22.44 -5.13
C GLU A 238 22.91 23.34 -5.57
N LYS A 239 21.73 22.76 -5.78
CA LYS A 239 20.52 23.47 -6.19
C LYS A 239 19.28 22.67 -5.77
N ALA A 240 18.34 23.30 -5.07
CA ALA A 240 17.04 22.71 -4.78
C ALA A 240 16.16 22.59 -6.05
N GLY A 241 15.31 21.55 -6.13
CA GLY A 241 14.32 21.42 -7.21
C GLY A 241 14.22 20.06 -7.90
N SER A 242 14.42 18.94 -7.19
CA SER A 242 14.18 17.57 -7.70
C SER A 242 14.94 17.25 -9.00
N GLN A 243 16.22 17.62 -9.07
CA GLN A 243 17.04 17.42 -10.26
C GLN A 243 17.46 15.96 -10.41
N PHE A 244 17.70 15.27 -9.30
CA PHE A 244 18.26 13.92 -9.27
C PHE A 244 17.29 12.87 -8.75
N THR A 245 16.25 13.30 -8.05
CA THR A 245 15.17 12.48 -7.54
C THR A 245 13.84 13.04 -7.99
N ILE A 246 12.77 12.25 -7.89
CA ILE A 246 11.42 12.70 -8.23
C ILE A 246 10.64 13.25 -7.03
N ASN A 247 11.02 12.85 -5.81
CA ASN A 247 10.33 13.18 -4.57
C ASN A 247 11.26 13.20 -3.34
N GLY A 248 12.56 13.40 -3.57
CA GLY A 248 13.60 13.48 -2.54
C GLY A 248 14.33 12.17 -2.24
N CYS A 249 13.68 11.01 -2.41
CA CYS A 249 14.30 9.70 -2.13
C CYS A 249 14.48 8.80 -3.35
N HIS A 250 13.63 8.95 -4.36
CA HIS A 250 13.56 8.07 -5.52
C HIS A 250 14.35 8.65 -6.70
N VAL A 251 15.52 8.09 -7.00
CA VAL A 251 16.41 8.59 -8.07
C VAL A 251 15.75 8.53 -9.46
N ASN A 252 15.82 9.61 -10.22
CA ASN A 252 15.50 9.64 -11.64
C ASN A 252 16.73 9.18 -12.47
N GLU A 253 16.67 9.22 -13.80
CA GLU A 253 17.81 8.80 -14.64
C GLU A 253 19.08 9.64 -14.38
N SER A 254 18.93 10.96 -14.21
CA SER A 254 20.05 11.85 -13.87
C SER A 254 20.65 11.49 -12.51
N GLY A 255 19.83 11.16 -11.52
CA GLY A 255 20.27 10.69 -10.21
C GLY A 255 20.96 9.33 -10.27
N ASP A 256 20.41 8.35 -11.00
CA ASP A 256 21.04 7.03 -11.20
C ASP A 256 22.41 7.17 -11.86
N LYS A 257 22.55 8.09 -12.82
CA LYS A 257 23.84 8.42 -13.43
C LYS A 257 24.84 8.94 -12.41
N VAL A 258 24.45 9.89 -11.56
CA VAL A 258 25.32 10.42 -10.48
C VAL A 258 25.68 9.31 -9.48
N VAL A 259 24.69 8.55 -9.00
CA VAL A 259 24.91 7.45 -8.06
C VAL A 259 25.83 6.40 -8.66
N GLY A 260 25.64 6.03 -9.94
CA GLY A 260 26.51 5.08 -10.63
C GLY A 260 27.96 5.56 -10.75
N GLN A 261 28.17 6.85 -11.03
CA GLN A 261 29.52 7.46 -11.08
C GLN A 261 30.18 7.51 -9.70
N VAL A 262 29.44 7.92 -8.67
CA VAL A 262 29.91 7.97 -7.28
C VAL A 262 30.27 6.57 -6.79
N LEU A 263 29.42 5.59 -7.09
CA LEU A 263 29.63 4.19 -6.71
C LEU A 263 30.85 3.58 -7.42
N ASP A 264 31.01 3.80 -8.72
CA ASP A 264 32.20 3.34 -9.47
C ASP A 264 33.49 3.99 -8.93
N ALA A 265 33.48 5.30 -8.71
CA ALA A 265 34.63 6.01 -8.15
C ALA A 265 34.98 5.50 -6.74
N GLY A 266 33.97 5.28 -5.89
CA GLY A 266 34.14 4.78 -4.53
C GLY A 266 34.61 3.33 -4.48
N LEU A 267 34.22 2.49 -5.44
CA LEU A 267 34.67 1.09 -5.51
C LEU A 267 36.12 0.96 -6.00
N PHE A 268 36.58 1.84 -6.89
CA PHE A 268 37.86 1.65 -7.60
C PHE A 268 38.89 2.76 -7.39
N ASN A 269 38.59 3.78 -6.57
CA ASN A 269 39.48 4.90 -6.24
C ASN A 269 40.16 5.55 -7.47
N SER A 270 39.47 5.57 -8.61
CA SER A 270 39.99 6.07 -9.87
C SER A 270 38.84 6.48 -10.78
N THR A 271 39.08 7.47 -11.63
CA THR A 271 38.15 7.85 -12.71
C THR A 271 37.92 6.66 -13.65
N ASN A 272 36.70 6.48 -14.13
CA ASN A 272 36.41 5.40 -15.07
C ASN A 272 37.15 5.63 -16.40
N PRO A 273 38.00 4.68 -16.84
CA PRO A 273 38.80 4.85 -18.04
C PRO A 273 37.96 4.90 -19.33
N ALA A 274 36.72 4.39 -19.30
CA ALA A 274 35.83 4.32 -20.47
C ALA A 274 34.87 5.52 -20.59
N SER A 275 34.97 6.52 -19.71
CA SER A 275 34.05 7.67 -19.63
C SER A 275 34.02 8.59 -20.87
N SER A 276 34.92 8.39 -21.84
CA SER A 276 35.05 9.23 -23.05
C SER A 276 34.27 8.72 -24.29
N ASN A 277 33.83 7.46 -24.32
CA ASN A 277 33.12 6.88 -25.48
C ASN A 277 31.60 6.76 -25.23
N ILE A 278 30.88 7.88 -25.37
CA ILE A 278 29.44 7.98 -25.06
C ILE A 278 28.59 6.98 -25.87
N SER A 279 28.87 6.83 -27.17
CA SER A 279 28.09 5.92 -28.04
C SER A 279 28.20 4.46 -27.62
N MET A 280 29.40 4.02 -27.21
CA MET A 280 29.62 2.67 -26.69
C MET A 280 28.89 2.46 -25.37
N LEU A 281 28.97 3.44 -24.45
CA LEU A 281 28.30 3.36 -23.14
C LEU A 281 26.78 3.26 -23.30
N GLU A 282 26.16 4.03 -24.20
CA GLU A 282 24.72 3.94 -24.46
C GLU A 282 24.32 2.59 -25.09
N THR A 283 25.13 2.07 -26.02
CA THR A 283 24.89 0.74 -26.62
C THR A 283 24.95 -0.36 -25.55
N LEU A 284 25.94 -0.29 -24.66
CA LEU A 284 26.12 -1.22 -23.55
C LEU A 284 24.96 -1.11 -22.54
N ARG A 285 24.56 0.11 -22.18
CA ARG A 285 23.45 0.39 -21.27
C ARG A 285 22.12 -0.16 -21.78
N LYS A 286 21.84 -0.02 -23.08
CA LYS A 286 20.64 -0.61 -23.71
C LYS A 286 20.60 -2.13 -23.56
N ALA A 287 21.74 -2.81 -23.80
CA ALA A 287 21.84 -4.26 -23.63
C ALA A 287 21.69 -4.69 -22.15
N ILE A 288 22.24 -3.89 -21.23
CA ILE A 288 22.10 -4.09 -19.78
C ILE A 288 20.63 -3.93 -19.34
N ASN A 289 19.93 -2.88 -19.77
CA ASN A 289 18.54 -2.67 -19.38
C ASN A 289 17.63 -3.77 -19.95
N ASP A 290 17.93 -4.29 -21.15
CA ASP A 290 17.22 -5.47 -21.68
C ASP A 290 17.45 -6.72 -20.83
N LYS A 291 18.69 -6.97 -20.42
CA LYS A 291 19.04 -8.06 -19.50
C LYS A 291 18.36 -7.91 -18.13
N SER A 292 18.35 -6.71 -17.56
CA SER A 292 17.70 -6.42 -16.28
C SER A 292 16.19 -6.70 -16.34
N TRP A 293 15.53 -6.34 -17.44
CA TRP A 293 14.11 -6.67 -17.66
C TRP A 293 13.85 -8.18 -17.70
N VAL A 294 14.70 -8.96 -18.39
CA VAL A 294 14.59 -10.43 -18.42
C VAL A 294 14.84 -11.03 -17.04
N HIS A 295 15.84 -10.55 -16.31
CA HIS A 295 16.13 -11.00 -14.95
C HIS A 295 14.96 -10.72 -14.00
N LEU A 296 14.27 -9.59 -14.14
CA LEU A 296 13.09 -9.27 -13.33
C LEU A 296 12.03 -10.38 -13.41
N GLN A 297 11.89 -11.06 -14.56
CA GLN A 297 10.96 -12.17 -14.74
C GLN A 297 11.38 -13.46 -14.00
N ASP A 298 12.62 -13.57 -13.50
CA ASP A 298 13.11 -14.72 -12.72
C ASP A 298 12.82 -14.57 -11.21
N TYR A 299 12.74 -13.34 -10.70
CA TYR A 299 12.64 -13.09 -9.26
C TYR A 299 11.45 -12.19 -8.88
N ARG A 300 10.77 -11.55 -9.82
CA ARG A 300 9.61 -10.69 -9.55
C ARG A 300 8.62 -10.73 -10.72
N MET A 301 8.36 -11.95 -11.20
CA MET A 301 7.40 -12.21 -12.26
C MET A 301 6.00 -11.76 -11.84
N LEU A 302 5.34 -11.07 -12.77
CA LEU A 302 3.93 -10.77 -12.71
C LEU A 302 3.12 -12.07 -12.65
N ASN A 303 2.10 -12.15 -11.81
CA ASN A 303 1.34 -13.36 -11.50
C ASN A 303 2.14 -14.49 -10.79
N GLY A 304 3.22 -14.15 -10.09
CA GLY A 304 4.10 -15.11 -9.39
C GLY A 304 3.45 -16.01 -8.33
N TRP A 305 2.28 -15.64 -7.78
CA TRP A 305 1.50 -16.44 -6.83
C TRP A 305 1.05 -17.79 -7.40
N TYR A 306 0.82 -17.86 -8.71
CA TYR A 306 0.47 -19.12 -9.40
C TYR A 306 1.70 -19.94 -9.77
N VAL A 307 2.89 -19.33 -9.75
CA VAL A 307 4.16 -19.96 -10.07
C VAL A 307 4.80 -20.56 -8.81
N TYR A 308 5.05 -19.74 -7.80
CA TYR A 308 5.71 -20.11 -6.55
C TYR A 308 4.82 -20.00 -5.31
N GLY A 309 3.67 -19.32 -5.40
CA GLY A 309 2.79 -19.07 -4.26
C GLY A 309 1.83 -20.22 -3.89
N GLY A 310 0.91 -19.90 -2.98
CA GLY A 310 0.00 -20.88 -2.37
C GLY A 310 -1.13 -21.41 -3.26
N ARG A 311 -1.29 -20.89 -4.49
CA ARG A 311 -2.32 -21.33 -5.47
C ARG A 311 -1.74 -22.10 -6.66
N ARG A 312 -0.50 -22.56 -6.55
CA ARG A 312 0.10 -23.45 -7.54
C ARG A 312 -0.74 -24.71 -7.69
N THR A 313 -1.58 -24.75 -8.71
CA THR A 313 -2.47 -25.86 -9.00
C THR A 313 -2.11 -26.39 -10.39
N PHE A 314 -1.65 -27.65 -10.42
CA PHE A 314 -1.43 -28.47 -11.63
C PHE A 314 -0.17 -28.29 -12.47
N ASP A 315 0.77 -27.40 -12.13
CA ASP A 315 1.91 -27.16 -13.02
C ASP A 315 3.30 -27.55 -12.47
N THR A 316 3.68 -28.81 -12.74
CA THR A 316 5.02 -29.36 -12.48
C THR A 316 5.94 -29.32 -13.69
N GLU A 317 5.45 -28.87 -14.85
CA GLU A 317 6.18 -28.99 -16.12
C GLU A 317 6.50 -27.64 -16.76
N THR A 318 5.54 -26.71 -16.80
CA THR A 318 5.65 -25.40 -17.46
C THR A 318 6.67 -24.52 -16.75
N PHE A 319 6.45 -24.20 -15.47
CA PHE A 319 7.24 -23.19 -14.78
C PHE A 319 8.71 -23.57 -14.56
N PRO A 320 9.08 -24.82 -14.22
CA PRO A 320 10.47 -25.23 -14.19
C PRO A 320 11.22 -24.98 -15.51
N ARG A 321 10.58 -25.24 -16.65
CA ARG A 321 11.17 -25.01 -17.98
C ARG A 321 11.24 -23.53 -18.33
N GLU A 322 10.22 -22.76 -17.96
CA GLU A 322 10.21 -21.30 -18.14
C GLU A 322 11.33 -20.62 -17.34
N TYR A 323 11.59 -21.01 -16.08
CA TYR A 323 12.71 -20.48 -15.32
C TYR A 323 14.06 -20.77 -15.97
N MET A 324 14.27 -22.02 -16.42
CA MET A 324 15.48 -22.38 -17.15
C MET A 324 15.65 -21.54 -18.41
N LYS A 325 14.56 -21.35 -19.16
CA LYS A 325 14.55 -20.50 -20.36
C LYS A 325 14.90 -19.05 -20.03
N ILE A 326 14.25 -18.42 -19.05
CA ILE A 326 14.51 -17.04 -18.63
C ILE A 326 15.98 -16.86 -18.21
N ARG A 327 16.53 -17.81 -17.45
CA ARG A 327 17.94 -17.76 -17.02
C ARG A 327 18.91 -17.89 -18.18
N ASN A 328 18.61 -18.75 -19.16
CA ASN A 328 19.40 -18.88 -20.38
C ASN A 328 19.29 -17.64 -21.27
N MET A 329 18.10 -17.03 -21.38
CA MET A 329 17.90 -15.74 -22.06
C MET A 329 18.76 -14.64 -21.42
N ALA A 330 18.83 -14.59 -20.08
CA ALA A 330 19.69 -13.66 -19.39
C ALA A 330 21.18 -13.93 -19.66
N ALA A 331 21.60 -15.20 -19.78
CA ALA A 331 22.96 -15.57 -20.14
C ALA A 331 23.35 -15.19 -21.58
N VAL A 332 22.42 -15.27 -22.54
CA VAL A 332 22.62 -14.73 -23.91
C VAL A 332 22.94 -13.24 -23.85
N ARG A 333 22.23 -12.51 -23.00
CA ARG A 333 22.42 -11.06 -22.83
C ARG A 333 23.70 -10.73 -22.05
N ASP A 334 24.12 -11.56 -21.10
CA ASP A 334 25.46 -11.43 -20.48
C ASP A 334 26.56 -11.52 -21.56
N ARG A 335 26.48 -12.50 -22.48
CA ARG A 335 27.44 -12.64 -23.59
C ARG A 335 27.45 -11.44 -24.52
N LEU A 336 26.27 -10.92 -24.86
CA LEU A 336 26.11 -9.70 -25.66
C LEU A 336 26.79 -8.50 -24.98
N VAL A 337 26.53 -8.30 -23.69
CA VAL A 337 27.14 -7.23 -22.87
C VAL A 337 28.67 -7.34 -22.87
N TRP A 338 29.22 -8.55 -22.68
CA TRP A 338 30.66 -8.77 -22.72
C TRP A 338 31.27 -8.49 -24.10
N ASP A 339 30.60 -8.91 -25.17
CA ASP A 339 31.09 -8.71 -26.53
C ASP A 339 31.05 -7.23 -26.93
N ILE A 340 30.01 -6.48 -26.54
CA ILE A 340 29.95 -5.02 -26.70
C ILE A 340 31.08 -4.35 -25.91
N ALA A 341 31.27 -4.71 -24.64
CA ALA A 341 32.31 -4.12 -23.79
C ALA A 341 33.73 -4.38 -24.33
N GLN A 342 33.95 -5.53 -24.98
CA GLN A 342 35.22 -5.88 -25.63
C GLN A 342 35.37 -5.28 -27.05
N GLY A 343 34.43 -4.46 -27.51
CA GLY A 343 34.46 -3.82 -28.83
C GLY A 343 34.24 -4.79 -30.00
N LYS A 344 33.64 -5.97 -29.76
CA LYS A 344 33.32 -6.93 -30.82
C LYS A 344 32.07 -6.50 -31.56
N LYS A 345 31.98 -6.91 -32.83
CA LYS A 345 30.75 -6.75 -33.62
C LYS A 345 29.68 -7.70 -33.10
N VAL A 346 28.50 -7.16 -32.78
CA VAL A 346 27.35 -7.91 -32.29
C VAL A 346 26.17 -7.82 -33.26
N SER A 347 25.25 -8.78 -33.19
CA SER A 347 24.01 -8.78 -33.97
C SER A 347 23.01 -7.76 -33.41
N ASP A 348 22.27 -7.09 -34.29
CA ASP A 348 21.17 -6.20 -33.88
C ASP A 348 19.95 -6.96 -33.33
N LYS A 349 19.87 -8.28 -33.62
CA LYS A 349 18.82 -9.17 -33.14
C LYS A 349 19.38 -10.16 -32.12
N ILE A 350 18.72 -10.25 -30.97
CA ILE A 350 19.00 -11.25 -29.93
C ILE A 350 18.34 -12.58 -30.34
N ASP A 351 19.11 -13.67 -30.31
CA ASP A 351 18.63 -15.02 -30.65
C ASP A 351 18.37 -15.83 -29.37
N ASP A 352 17.10 -15.93 -28.99
CA ASP A 352 16.65 -16.74 -27.85
C ASP A 352 16.20 -18.16 -28.28
N SER A 353 16.34 -18.55 -29.55
CA SER A 353 15.83 -19.83 -30.06
C SER A 353 16.44 -21.06 -29.38
N LYS A 354 17.65 -20.93 -28.83
CA LYS A 354 18.40 -22.00 -28.14
C LYS A 354 18.35 -21.92 -26.61
N THR A 355 17.45 -21.12 -26.05
CA THR A 355 17.37 -20.90 -24.59
C THR A 355 16.55 -21.96 -23.85
N GLY A 356 15.90 -22.88 -24.57
CA GLY A 356 15.16 -24.01 -24.00
C GLY A 356 13.76 -24.13 -24.55
N GLU A 357 13.21 -25.34 -24.48
CA GLU A 357 11.86 -25.66 -24.93
C GLU A 357 10.84 -25.40 -23.82
N LEU A 358 9.70 -24.83 -24.20
CA LEU A 358 8.57 -24.63 -23.31
C LEU A 358 7.58 -25.79 -23.41
N PHE A 359 6.94 -26.13 -22.29
CA PHE A 359 5.86 -27.09 -22.26
C PHE A 359 4.54 -26.43 -22.67
N ASN A 360 3.81 -27.06 -23.59
CA ASN A 360 2.46 -26.65 -23.95
C ASN A 360 1.47 -27.59 -23.26
N PRO A 361 0.75 -27.13 -22.22
CA PRO A 361 -0.16 -28.00 -21.49
C PRO A 361 -1.36 -28.41 -22.36
N PRO A 362 -1.86 -29.65 -22.23
CA PRO A 362 -3.11 -30.02 -22.87
C PRO A 362 -4.26 -29.17 -22.31
N THR A 363 -5.15 -28.72 -23.18
CA THR A 363 -6.33 -27.97 -22.74
C THR A 363 -7.27 -28.86 -21.91
N ARG A 364 -7.89 -28.28 -20.88
CA ARG A 364 -8.99 -28.90 -20.12
C ARG A 364 -10.36 -28.44 -20.59
N PHE A 365 -10.40 -27.62 -21.64
CA PHE A 365 -11.63 -27.16 -22.24
C PHE A 365 -12.40 -28.35 -22.85
N GLY A 366 -13.69 -28.48 -22.56
CA GLY A 366 -14.54 -29.54 -23.13
C GLY A 366 -14.39 -30.94 -22.50
N GLU A 367 -13.83 -31.09 -21.29
CA GLU A 367 -13.81 -32.40 -20.61
C GLU A 367 -15.24 -32.93 -20.33
N PRO A 368 -15.55 -34.24 -20.49
CA PRO A 368 -16.91 -34.82 -20.49
C PRO A 368 -17.79 -34.62 -19.24
N ARG A 369 -17.26 -33.97 -18.20
CA ARG A 369 -17.98 -33.61 -16.96
C ARG A 369 -18.34 -32.12 -16.89
N GLN A 370 -17.89 -31.31 -17.84
CA GLN A 370 -18.19 -29.89 -17.93
C GLN A 370 -19.45 -29.69 -18.80
N LYS A 371 -20.60 -29.47 -18.17
CA LYS A 371 -21.86 -29.12 -18.88
C LYS A 371 -21.88 -27.67 -19.42
N TYR A 372 -20.74 -27.03 -19.63
CA TYR A 372 -20.68 -25.65 -20.10
C TYR A 372 -19.64 -25.48 -21.22
N SER A 373 -20.02 -24.64 -22.20
CA SER A 373 -19.21 -24.07 -23.30
C SER A 373 -18.61 -25.05 -24.31
N GLU A 374 -19.45 -25.81 -25.02
CA GLU A 374 -19.03 -26.50 -26.26
C GLU A 374 -19.52 -25.72 -27.48
N ASN A 375 -18.65 -25.55 -28.49
CA ASN A 375 -19.07 -25.63 -29.88
C ASN A 375 -18.77 -27.05 -30.40
N GLN A 376 -19.45 -27.47 -31.48
CA GLN A 376 -19.32 -28.82 -32.04
C GLN A 376 -17.94 -29.11 -32.67
N GLU A 377 -17.02 -28.12 -32.71
CA GLU A 377 -15.73 -28.17 -33.41
C GLU A 377 -14.51 -28.16 -32.46
N GLY A 378 -14.71 -28.09 -31.14
CA GLY A 378 -13.65 -28.30 -30.14
C GLY A 378 -12.93 -27.06 -29.60
N GLY A 379 -13.56 -25.87 -29.58
CA GLY A 379 -13.00 -24.64 -29.00
C GLY A 379 -14.06 -23.62 -28.53
N PRO A 380 -13.68 -22.49 -27.92
CA PRO A 380 -14.63 -21.48 -27.48
C PRO A 380 -15.22 -20.67 -28.67
N LYS A 381 -16.55 -20.58 -28.77
CA LYS A 381 -17.24 -19.67 -29.70
C LYS A 381 -17.54 -18.34 -29.01
N ILE A 382 -16.86 -17.28 -29.41
CA ILE A 382 -17.15 -15.89 -29.01
C ILE A 382 -18.11 -15.29 -30.04
N LEU A 383 -19.26 -14.75 -29.58
CA LEU A 383 -20.24 -14.16 -30.49
C LEU A 383 -19.69 -12.85 -31.09
N PRO A 384 -19.91 -12.58 -32.39
CA PRO A 384 -19.73 -11.25 -32.96
C PRO A 384 -20.61 -10.21 -32.26
N PRO A 385 -20.27 -8.90 -32.31
CA PRO A 385 -20.99 -7.86 -31.58
C PRO A 385 -22.52 -7.86 -31.79
N ASP A 386 -22.99 -7.99 -33.02
CA ASP A 386 -24.44 -7.98 -33.33
C ASP A 386 -25.18 -9.22 -32.77
N GLU A 387 -24.53 -10.37 -32.74
CA GLU A 387 -25.09 -11.58 -32.14
C GLU A 387 -25.07 -11.50 -30.62
N LEU A 388 -24.01 -10.92 -30.04
CA LEU A 388 -23.93 -10.67 -28.61
C LEU A 388 -25.05 -9.72 -28.16
N ILE A 389 -25.27 -8.60 -28.86
CA ILE A 389 -26.34 -7.65 -28.53
C ILE A 389 -27.71 -8.35 -28.55
N LYS A 390 -27.98 -9.22 -29.53
CA LYS A 390 -29.23 -10.01 -29.60
C LYS A 390 -29.38 -11.02 -28.46
N SER A 391 -28.28 -11.48 -27.87
CA SER A 391 -28.29 -12.37 -26.71
C SER A 391 -28.61 -11.64 -25.39
N CYS A 392 -28.56 -10.31 -25.39
CA CYS A 392 -28.82 -9.45 -24.24
C CYS A 392 -30.29 -9.04 -24.15
N THR A 393 -30.80 -8.95 -22.92
CA THR A 393 -32.08 -8.34 -22.58
C THR A 393 -31.84 -7.03 -21.83
N VAL A 394 -32.59 -6.00 -22.19
CA VAL A 394 -32.60 -4.67 -21.54
C VAL A 394 -34.04 -4.22 -21.31
N PRO A 395 -34.30 -3.29 -20.36
CA PRO A 395 -35.63 -2.76 -20.12
C PRO A 395 -36.24 -2.05 -21.34
N PRO A 396 -37.58 -1.92 -21.43
CA PRO A 396 -38.23 -1.15 -22.49
C PRO A 396 -37.67 0.27 -22.62
N GLY A 397 -37.49 0.73 -23.86
CA GLY A 397 -36.92 2.04 -24.19
C GLY A 397 -35.39 2.08 -24.19
N TYR A 398 -34.68 1.07 -23.66
CA TYR A 398 -33.22 1.00 -23.73
C TYR A 398 -32.73 0.26 -24.98
N GLU A 399 -31.47 0.52 -25.34
CA GLU A 399 -30.77 -0.13 -26.45
C GLU A 399 -29.27 -0.19 -26.16
N ILE A 400 -28.63 -1.33 -26.43
CA ILE A 400 -27.17 -1.46 -26.42
C ILE A 400 -26.64 -1.15 -27.83
N LYS A 401 -25.66 -0.25 -27.92
CA LYS A 401 -24.99 0.11 -29.16
C LYS A 401 -23.50 -0.21 -29.07
N LEU A 402 -22.97 -0.85 -30.10
CA LEU A 402 -21.54 -1.02 -30.27
C LEU A 402 -20.88 0.33 -30.56
N PHE A 403 -19.79 0.63 -29.87
CA PHE A 403 -18.95 1.79 -30.15
C PHE A 403 -17.66 1.40 -30.87
N ALA A 404 -16.93 0.39 -30.35
CA ALA A 404 -15.68 -0.08 -30.90
C ALA A 404 -15.52 -1.60 -30.65
N ASP A 405 -14.93 -2.33 -31.59
CA ASP A 405 -14.62 -3.75 -31.43
C ASP A 405 -13.25 -4.11 -32.02
N GLU A 406 -12.74 -5.26 -31.60
CA GLU A 406 -11.42 -5.78 -31.96
C GLU A 406 -11.19 -5.96 -33.48
N THR A 407 -12.26 -6.09 -34.29
CA THR A 407 -12.10 -6.31 -35.74
C THR A 407 -11.66 -5.04 -36.45
N LYS A 408 -12.04 -3.87 -35.93
CA LYS A 408 -11.62 -2.56 -36.45
C LYS A 408 -10.38 -2.04 -35.73
N PHE A 409 -10.30 -2.24 -34.41
CA PHE A 409 -9.20 -1.76 -33.57
C PHE A 409 -8.61 -2.92 -32.76
N PRO A 410 -7.67 -3.72 -33.31
CA PRO A 410 -7.06 -4.83 -32.59
C PRO A 410 -6.40 -4.44 -31.25
N GLU A 411 -6.00 -3.19 -31.10
CA GLU A 411 -5.40 -2.61 -29.90
C GLU A 411 -6.33 -2.55 -28.69
N ILE A 412 -7.66 -2.68 -28.85
CA ILE A 412 -8.62 -2.64 -27.73
C ILE A 412 -8.88 -4.02 -27.08
N ALA A 413 -8.15 -5.06 -27.49
CA ALA A 413 -8.29 -6.40 -26.92
C ALA A 413 -8.13 -6.37 -25.38
N LYS A 414 -9.01 -7.08 -24.68
CA LYS A 414 -9.02 -7.16 -23.21
C LYS A 414 -9.09 -5.79 -22.51
N PRO A 415 -10.18 -5.02 -22.70
CA PRO A 415 -10.35 -3.72 -22.03
C PRO A 415 -10.62 -3.91 -20.53
N VAL A 416 -9.86 -3.26 -19.63
CA VAL A 416 -9.98 -3.44 -18.16
C VAL A 416 -10.75 -2.29 -17.50
N GLN A 417 -10.19 -1.08 -17.63
CA GLN A 417 -10.67 0.16 -17.04
C GLN A 417 -10.84 1.18 -18.16
N MET A 418 -11.81 2.07 -18.01
CA MET A 418 -12.11 3.15 -18.93
C MET A 418 -12.25 4.48 -18.18
N SER A 419 -12.01 5.57 -18.90
CA SER A 419 -12.29 6.91 -18.40
C SER A 419 -12.42 7.89 -19.56
N PHE A 420 -12.87 9.11 -19.29
CA PHE A 420 -12.99 10.16 -20.29
C PHE A 420 -12.07 11.33 -20.00
N ASP A 421 -11.32 11.76 -20.99
CA ASP A 421 -10.46 12.95 -20.86
C ASP A 421 -11.25 14.26 -20.93
N ASN A 422 -10.52 15.37 -20.80
CA ASN A 422 -11.09 16.72 -20.80
C ASN A 422 -11.61 17.16 -22.18
N LYS A 423 -11.28 16.44 -23.26
CA LYS A 423 -11.87 16.62 -24.60
C LYS A 423 -13.13 15.76 -24.78
N GLY A 424 -13.46 14.89 -23.82
CA GLY A 424 -14.59 13.97 -23.87
C GLY A 424 -14.32 12.68 -24.64
N ARG A 425 -13.05 12.36 -24.91
CA ARG A 425 -12.63 11.14 -25.62
C ARG A 425 -12.53 9.96 -24.66
N LEU A 426 -12.81 8.76 -25.14
CA LEU A 426 -12.76 7.55 -24.33
C LEU A 426 -11.32 7.02 -24.26
N TRP A 427 -10.81 6.84 -23.05
CA TRP A 427 -9.54 6.18 -22.77
C TRP A 427 -9.79 4.78 -22.23
N VAL A 428 -8.98 3.81 -22.65
CA VAL A 428 -9.12 2.39 -22.27
C VAL A 428 -7.76 1.80 -21.95
N SER A 429 -7.64 1.11 -20.81
CA SER A 429 -6.50 0.22 -20.55
C SER A 429 -6.78 -1.17 -21.09
N THR A 430 -5.77 -1.76 -21.72
CA THR A 430 -5.89 -3.01 -22.50
C THR A 430 -4.86 -4.01 -22.02
N MET A 431 -5.19 -5.30 -22.00
CA MET A 431 -4.34 -6.35 -21.41
C MET A 431 -4.23 -7.61 -22.27
N PRO A 432 -3.81 -7.53 -23.55
CA PRO A 432 -3.61 -8.72 -24.38
C PRO A 432 -2.57 -9.70 -23.80
N SER A 433 -1.61 -9.24 -22.98
CA SER A 433 -0.63 -10.12 -22.33
C SER A 433 -1.19 -10.96 -21.16
N TYR A 434 -2.41 -10.66 -20.70
CA TYR A 434 -3.04 -11.38 -19.59
C TYR A 434 -3.22 -12.88 -19.90
N PRO A 435 -3.04 -13.79 -18.94
CA PRO A 435 -2.70 -13.54 -17.53
C PRO A 435 -1.21 -13.53 -17.22
N LEU A 436 -0.34 -13.78 -18.21
CA LEU A 436 1.10 -13.90 -18.00
C LEU A 436 1.88 -13.86 -19.33
N TRP A 437 2.92 -13.03 -19.42
CA TRP A 437 3.89 -13.07 -20.53
C TRP A 437 4.59 -14.42 -20.68
N LYS A 438 4.82 -14.90 -21.90
CA LYS A 438 5.47 -16.18 -22.19
C LYS A 438 6.96 -16.01 -22.56
N PRO A 439 7.90 -16.69 -21.89
CA PRO A 439 9.32 -16.52 -22.16
C PRO A 439 9.74 -16.84 -23.61
N GLY A 440 10.39 -15.86 -24.24
CA GLY A 440 10.83 -15.92 -25.64
C GLY A 440 9.88 -15.27 -26.63
N ASP A 441 8.68 -14.88 -26.20
CA ASP A 441 7.82 -13.98 -26.97
C ASP A 441 8.35 -12.54 -26.84
N PRO A 442 7.99 -11.61 -27.75
CA PRO A 442 8.28 -10.19 -27.59
C PRO A 442 7.83 -9.66 -26.22
N LYS A 443 8.47 -8.59 -25.73
CA LYS A 443 8.04 -7.94 -24.49
C LYS A 443 6.55 -7.56 -24.59
N PRO A 444 5.80 -7.63 -23.47
CA PRO A 444 4.41 -7.17 -23.43
C PRO A 444 4.29 -5.77 -24.02
N SER A 445 3.21 -5.58 -24.78
CA SER A 445 2.83 -4.32 -25.37
C SER A 445 1.38 -4.03 -25.04
N ASP A 446 1.05 -4.13 -23.76
CA ASP A 446 -0.25 -3.71 -23.27
C ASP A 446 -0.33 -2.18 -23.33
N LYS A 447 -1.54 -1.63 -23.47
CA LYS A 447 -1.71 -0.25 -23.96
C LYS A 447 -2.69 0.56 -23.14
N LEU A 448 -2.46 1.87 -23.15
CA LEU A 448 -3.51 2.87 -23.02
C LEU A 448 -3.85 3.40 -24.41
N VAL A 449 -5.14 3.34 -24.76
CA VAL A 449 -5.65 3.77 -26.07
C VAL A 449 -6.74 4.81 -25.92
N ILE A 450 -6.82 5.72 -26.89
CA ILE A 450 -7.82 6.79 -26.99
C ILE A 450 -8.71 6.47 -28.18
N LEU A 451 -10.02 6.42 -27.97
CA LEU A 451 -11.03 6.16 -28.99
C LEU A 451 -11.88 7.39 -29.23
N GLU A 452 -12.10 7.69 -30.52
CA GLU A 452 -12.81 8.89 -30.97
C GLU A 452 -13.84 8.54 -32.06
N ASP A 453 -14.97 9.24 -31.99
CA ASP A 453 -16.00 9.35 -33.02
C ASP A 453 -15.86 10.75 -33.64
N THR A 454 -15.16 10.83 -34.77
CA THR A 454 -14.79 12.10 -35.43
C THR A 454 -15.85 12.58 -36.42
N ASP A 455 -16.74 11.69 -36.88
CA ASP A 455 -17.84 12.03 -37.79
C ASP A 455 -19.21 12.18 -37.08
N GLY A 456 -19.32 11.76 -35.82
CA GLY A 456 -20.50 11.89 -34.98
C GLY A 456 -21.59 10.85 -35.27
N ASP A 457 -21.27 9.74 -35.95
CA ASP A 457 -22.22 8.67 -36.25
C ASP A 457 -22.54 7.78 -35.03
N GLY A 458 -21.79 7.96 -33.95
CA GLY A 458 -21.94 7.24 -32.71
C GLY A 458 -21.07 5.98 -32.58
N LYS A 459 -20.08 5.80 -33.45
CA LYS A 459 -19.09 4.71 -33.43
C LYS A 459 -17.68 5.29 -33.49
N ALA A 460 -16.72 4.57 -32.93
CA ALA A 460 -15.33 4.98 -33.07
C ALA A 460 -14.87 4.82 -34.52
N ASP A 461 -14.27 5.86 -35.09
CA ASP A 461 -13.58 5.83 -36.39
C ASP A 461 -12.07 6.00 -36.28
N LYS A 462 -11.58 6.42 -35.11
CA LYS A 462 -10.17 6.60 -34.82
C LYS A 462 -9.78 5.96 -33.49
N SER A 463 -8.62 5.30 -33.49
CA SER A 463 -7.93 4.86 -32.29
C SER A 463 -6.50 5.40 -32.29
N THR A 464 -6.07 5.95 -31.16
CA THR A 464 -4.72 6.45 -30.94
C THR A 464 -4.10 5.71 -29.77
N VAL A 465 -2.95 5.08 -29.98
CA VAL A 465 -2.20 4.44 -28.90
C VAL A 465 -1.38 5.51 -28.17
N PHE A 466 -1.77 5.83 -26.93
CA PHE A 466 -1.09 6.84 -26.11
C PHE A 466 0.23 6.30 -25.55
N TYR A 467 0.24 5.05 -25.11
CA TYR A 467 1.44 4.36 -24.60
C TYR A 467 1.28 2.84 -24.70
N ASP A 468 2.33 2.12 -25.12
CA ASP A 468 2.26 0.70 -25.51
C ASP A 468 3.34 -0.20 -24.91
N LYS A 469 3.99 0.26 -23.84
CA LYS A 469 5.07 -0.47 -23.15
C LYS A 469 4.64 -0.97 -21.77
N LEU A 470 3.33 -1.15 -21.55
CA LEU A 470 2.78 -1.60 -20.27
C LEU A 470 2.75 -3.12 -20.18
N HIS A 471 2.61 -3.62 -18.95
CA HIS A 471 2.40 -5.02 -18.65
C HIS A 471 1.26 -5.18 -17.64
N CYS A 472 0.11 -5.66 -18.11
CA CYS A 472 -1.12 -5.86 -17.34
C CYS A 472 -1.61 -4.61 -16.57
N PRO A 473 -1.86 -3.45 -17.23
CA PRO A 473 -2.33 -2.24 -16.56
C PRO A 473 -3.77 -2.35 -16.04
N THR A 474 -3.91 -2.64 -14.75
CA THR A 474 -5.20 -2.86 -14.06
C THR A 474 -5.92 -1.58 -13.62
N GLY A 475 -5.32 -0.40 -13.81
CA GLY A 475 -6.01 0.86 -13.63
C GLY A 475 -5.20 2.11 -13.92
N PHE A 476 -5.91 3.22 -14.15
CA PHE A 476 -5.32 4.53 -14.44
C PHE A 476 -6.21 5.69 -13.98
N GLN A 477 -5.61 6.86 -13.76
CA GLN A 477 -6.30 8.10 -13.33
C GLN A 477 -5.60 9.32 -13.93
N PHE A 478 -6.36 10.28 -14.48
CA PHE A 478 -5.80 11.55 -14.95
C PHE A 478 -5.26 12.39 -13.80
N TYR A 479 -4.05 12.92 -13.94
CA TYR A 479 -3.41 13.69 -12.89
C TYR A 479 -2.37 14.67 -13.46
N ASN A 480 -2.44 15.93 -13.04
CA ASN A 480 -1.45 16.98 -13.33
C ASN A 480 -1.13 17.14 -14.85
N GLY A 481 -2.17 17.10 -15.68
CA GLY A 481 -2.03 17.19 -17.15
C GLY A 481 -1.43 15.95 -17.81
N GLY A 482 -1.33 14.83 -17.09
CA GLY A 482 -0.95 13.51 -17.61
C GLY A 482 -1.86 12.42 -17.05
N VAL A 483 -1.36 11.19 -17.00
CA VAL A 483 -2.08 10.02 -16.48
C VAL A 483 -1.18 9.18 -15.58
N LEU A 484 -1.68 8.86 -14.39
CA LEU A 484 -1.12 7.82 -13.54
C LEU A 484 -1.62 6.46 -14.02
N VAL A 485 -0.73 5.49 -14.20
CA VAL A 485 -1.07 4.12 -14.61
C VAL A 485 -0.28 3.10 -13.81
N VAL A 486 -0.93 2.03 -13.37
CA VAL A 486 -0.22 0.90 -12.76
C VAL A 486 0.49 0.07 -13.83
N ASP A 487 1.78 -0.18 -13.62
CA ASP A 487 2.65 -1.06 -14.41
C ASP A 487 3.52 -1.84 -13.41
N GLN A 488 2.93 -2.88 -12.81
CA GLN A 488 3.52 -3.54 -11.63
C GLN A 488 4.97 -3.97 -11.91
N PRO A 489 5.90 -3.70 -10.98
CA PRO A 489 5.71 -3.28 -9.59
C PRO A 489 5.60 -1.76 -9.36
N ARG A 490 5.25 -0.98 -10.38
CA ARG A 490 5.34 0.48 -10.38
C ARG A 490 4.01 1.15 -10.66
N ILE A 491 3.93 2.42 -10.31
CA ILE A 491 3.00 3.37 -10.93
C ILE A 491 3.83 4.33 -11.78
N LEU A 492 3.38 4.56 -13.01
CA LEU A 492 3.97 5.52 -13.93
C LEU A 492 3.12 6.78 -13.97
N TRP A 493 3.74 7.93 -14.14
CA TRP A 493 3.09 9.14 -14.64
C TRP A 493 3.53 9.38 -16.08
N LEU A 494 2.56 9.37 -16.99
CA LEU A 494 2.75 9.51 -18.43
C LEU A 494 2.16 10.84 -18.87
N LYS A 495 2.89 11.60 -19.69
CA LYS A 495 2.42 12.89 -20.20
C LYS A 495 2.84 13.08 -21.65
N ASP A 496 1.93 13.70 -22.39
CA ASP A 496 2.16 14.28 -23.73
C ASP A 496 2.45 15.78 -23.55
N THR A 497 3.58 16.25 -24.09
CA THR A 497 3.99 17.65 -24.04
C THR A 497 3.99 18.37 -25.39
N ASP A 498 3.76 17.66 -26.50
CA ASP A 498 3.76 18.24 -27.86
C ASP A 498 2.39 18.19 -28.55
N GLY A 499 1.41 17.50 -27.96
CA GLY A 499 0.02 17.46 -28.40
C GLY A 499 -0.27 16.41 -29.47
N ASP A 500 0.63 15.46 -29.71
CA ASP A 500 0.44 14.36 -30.66
C ASP A 500 -0.38 13.17 -30.10
N ASP A 501 -0.88 13.30 -28.86
CA ASP A 501 -1.60 12.30 -28.09
C ASP A 501 -0.76 11.03 -27.83
N LYS A 502 0.55 11.18 -27.62
CA LYS A 502 1.45 10.12 -27.14
C LYS A 502 2.31 10.59 -25.98
N ALA A 503 2.59 9.67 -25.06
CA ALA A 503 3.46 9.99 -23.94
C ALA A 503 4.92 10.12 -24.38
N ASP A 504 5.46 11.33 -24.34
CA ASP A 504 6.88 11.65 -24.53
C ASP A 504 7.62 11.78 -23.17
N VAL A 505 6.88 11.99 -22.09
CA VAL A 505 7.38 11.99 -20.71
C VAL A 505 6.89 10.76 -19.95
N VAL A 506 7.83 10.00 -19.39
CA VAL A 506 7.57 8.80 -18.57
C VAL A 506 8.32 8.92 -17.25
N VAL A 507 7.57 8.97 -16.15
CA VAL A 507 8.13 9.07 -14.79
C VAL A 507 7.68 7.88 -13.95
N HIS A 508 8.63 7.17 -13.34
CA HIS A 508 8.34 6.08 -12.40
C HIS A 508 8.10 6.66 -10.99
N VAL A 509 6.84 6.91 -10.61
CA VAL A 509 6.52 7.72 -9.42
C VAL A 509 6.62 6.97 -8.09
N LEU A 510 6.20 5.71 -8.05
CA LEU A 510 6.27 4.84 -6.87
C LEU A 510 6.61 3.42 -7.30
N ASP A 511 7.56 2.80 -6.60
CA ASP A 511 7.94 1.41 -6.75
C ASP A 511 7.46 0.59 -5.55
N GLY A 512 7.25 -0.72 -5.74
CA GLY A 512 7.04 -1.63 -4.61
C GLY A 512 5.65 -2.26 -4.56
N TRP A 513 4.80 -1.97 -5.54
CA TRP A 513 3.52 -2.63 -5.71
C TRP A 513 3.75 -4.13 -5.94
N ALA A 514 2.93 -4.93 -5.27
CA ALA A 514 2.92 -6.37 -5.38
C ALA A 514 2.76 -6.80 -6.86
N THR A 515 3.33 -7.93 -7.24
CA THR A 515 3.30 -8.53 -8.61
C THR A 515 2.68 -9.93 -8.59
N GLU A 516 2.25 -10.39 -7.42
CA GLU A 516 1.94 -11.78 -7.11
C GLU A 516 0.73 -12.31 -7.88
N ASP A 517 -0.37 -11.58 -7.97
CA ASP A 517 -1.60 -12.08 -8.60
C ASP A 517 -2.26 -10.95 -9.39
N THR A 518 -2.33 -11.12 -10.72
CA THR A 518 -2.95 -10.16 -11.65
C THR A 518 -4.42 -9.90 -11.39
N HIS A 519 -5.10 -10.77 -10.64
CA HIS A 519 -6.47 -10.51 -10.22
C HIS A 519 -6.54 -9.74 -8.92
N HIS A 520 -5.59 -9.91 -8.00
CA HIS A 520 -5.63 -9.30 -6.67
C HIS A 520 -4.78 -8.03 -6.58
N THR A 521 -4.09 -7.66 -7.66
CA THR A 521 -3.26 -6.46 -7.72
C THR A 521 -4.04 -5.18 -7.44
N VAL A 522 -3.30 -4.16 -7.03
CA VAL A 522 -3.76 -2.77 -7.03
C VAL A 522 -4.40 -2.41 -8.37
N GLY A 523 -5.62 -1.90 -8.33
CA GLY A 523 -6.44 -1.55 -9.50
C GLY A 523 -7.70 -0.78 -9.10
N ALA A 524 -8.67 -0.68 -10.02
CA ALA A 524 -9.94 0.04 -9.81
C ALA A 524 -9.73 1.46 -9.25
N PHE A 525 -8.95 2.25 -10.00
CA PHE A 525 -8.55 3.59 -9.59
C PHE A 525 -9.77 4.51 -9.61
N GLU A 526 -10.05 5.18 -8.49
CA GLU A 526 -11.12 6.17 -8.38
C GLU A 526 -10.63 7.32 -7.49
N GLU A 527 -10.79 8.55 -7.96
CA GLU A 527 -10.44 9.76 -7.19
C GLU A 527 -11.66 10.27 -6.42
N ASN A 528 -11.48 10.61 -5.14
CA ASN A 528 -12.51 11.29 -4.38
C ASN A 528 -12.67 12.75 -4.84
N ASN A 529 -13.68 13.48 -4.35
CA ASN A 529 -13.89 14.84 -4.85
C ASN A 529 -12.73 15.80 -4.50
N GLY A 530 -11.95 15.50 -3.45
CA GLY A 530 -10.83 16.33 -2.97
C GLY A 530 -9.47 15.99 -3.58
N GLY A 531 -9.37 15.05 -4.52
CA GLY A 531 -8.11 14.71 -5.19
C GLY A 531 -7.32 13.55 -4.58
N LEU A 532 -7.86 12.81 -3.60
CA LEU A 532 -7.21 11.61 -3.09
C LEU A 532 -7.56 10.39 -3.96
N LEU A 533 -6.53 9.65 -4.37
CA LEU A 533 -6.66 8.47 -5.22
C LEU A 533 -6.90 7.22 -4.37
N HIS A 534 -8.01 6.54 -4.62
CA HIS A 534 -8.33 5.24 -4.02
C HIS A 534 -7.98 4.11 -5.00
N MET A 535 -7.28 3.09 -4.50
CA MET A 535 -6.89 1.92 -5.29
C MET A 535 -7.12 0.64 -4.47
N LEU A 536 -7.75 -0.36 -5.08
CA LEU A 536 -8.16 -1.59 -4.40
C LEU A 536 -7.14 -2.70 -4.57
N GLU A 537 -6.83 -3.43 -3.49
CA GLU A 537 -5.94 -4.61 -3.52
C GLU A 537 -6.56 -5.80 -2.76
N GLY A 538 -6.34 -7.00 -3.28
CA GLY A 538 -6.82 -8.26 -2.74
C GLY A 538 -5.88 -8.94 -1.74
N VAL A 539 -6.36 -10.02 -1.11
CA VAL A 539 -5.65 -10.71 -0.02
C VAL A 539 -4.40 -11.50 -0.43
N ALA A 540 -4.10 -11.64 -1.72
CA ALA A 540 -3.02 -12.49 -2.22
C ALA A 540 -1.71 -11.73 -2.49
N MET A 541 -1.56 -10.52 -1.94
CA MET A 541 -0.51 -9.56 -2.29
C MET A 541 0.48 -9.30 -1.14
N SER A 542 1.68 -8.85 -1.51
CA SER A 542 2.79 -8.52 -0.61
C SER A 542 3.39 -7.16 -1.00
N THR A 543 2.58 -6.11 -0.91
CA THR A 543 2.97 -4.74 -1.29
C THR A 543 3.93 -4.16 -0.25
N ALA A 544 5.06 -3.65 -0.72
CA ALA A 544 6.11 -3.02 0.08
C ALA A 544 6.66 -1.83 -0.70
N VAL A 545 6.11 -0.65 -0.42
CA VAL A 545 6.36 0.60 -1.15
C VAL A 545 7.28 1.49 -0.33
N GLU A 546 8.24 2.12 -0.98
CA GLU A 546 9.05 3.17 -0.38
C GLU A 546 8.43 4.53 -0.69
N THR A 547 8.43 5.45 0.28
CA THR A 547 7.88 6.80 0.12
C THR A 547 8.83 7.84 0.73
N PRO A 548 8.67 9.14 0.42
CA PRO A 548 9.38 10.21 1.14
C PRO A 548 9.16 10.19 2.66
N TRP A 549 8.13 9.49 3.13
CA TRP A 549 7.72 9.40 4.53
C TRP A 549 8.13 8.07 5.18
N GLY A 550 8.84 7.21 4.45
CA GLY A 550 9.31 5.90 4.90
C GLY A 550 8.61 4.74 4.20
N ALA A 551 8.98 3.53 4.62
CA ALA A 551 8.45 2.29 4.07
C ALA A 551 6.98 2.06 4.49
N PHE A 552 6.11 1.83 3.50
CA PHE A 552 4.75 1.36 3.69
C PHE A 552 4.67 -0.13 3.31
N ARG A 553 4.03 -0.96 4.16
CA ARG A 553 3.94 -2.41 3.92
C ARG A 553 2.53 -2.93 4.18
N ASN A 554 2.04 -3.75 3.26
CA ASN A 554 0.80 -4.50 3.36
C ASN A 554 1.07 -5.96 2.98
N PHE A 555 0.62 -6.89 3.82
CA PHE A 555 0.79 -8.33 3.56
C PHE A 555 -0.50 -9.07 3.84
N GLY A 556 -1.03 -9.73 2.81
CA GLY A 556 -2.16 -10.65 2.95
C GLY A 556 -3.49 -10.01 3.38
N SER A 557 -3.59 -8.68 3.38
CA SER A 557 -4.77 -7.95 3.81
C SER A 557 -5.38 -7.21 2.63
N SER A 558 -6.65 -7.50 2.33
CA SER A 558 -7.39 -6.79 1.29
C SER A 558 -7.93 -5.46 1.81
N GLY A 559 -8.01 -4.48 0.93
CA GLY A 559 -8.49 -3.16 1.29
C GLY A 559 -8.34 -2.15 0.17
N ALA A 560 -8.47 -0.88 0.55
CA ALA A 560 -8.19 0.23 -0.32
C ALA A 560 -6.97 1.00 0.19
N TYR A 561 -6.04 1.25 -0.71
CA TYR A 561 -5.05 2.29 -0.56
C TYR A 561 -5.70 3.65 -0.81
N VAL A 562 -5.38 4.62 0.03
CA VAL A 562 -5.68 6.04 -0.20
C VAL A 562 -4.34 6.73 -0.34
N VAL A 563 -4.06 7.16 -1.57
CA VAL A 563 -2.81 7.83 -1.96
C VAL A 563 -3.13 9.28 -2.23
N ASP A 564 -2.40 10.15 -1.56
CA ASP A 564 -2.33 11.55 -1.92
C ASP A 564 -1.26 11.72 -3.01
N PRO A 565 -1.63 12.01 -4.27
CA PRO A 565 -0.67 12.09 -5.36
C PRO A 565 0.23 13.34 -5.30
N ARG A 566 -0.05 14.33 -4.44
CA ARG A 566 0.84 15.49 -4.24
C ARG A 566 1.94 15.22 -3.21
N THR A 567 1.59 14.53 -2.13
CA THR A 567 2.55 14.26 -1.05
C THR A 567 3.17 12.86 -1.13
N TRP A 568 2.54 11.95 -1.88
CA TRP A 568 2.84 10.50 -1.89
C TRP A 568 2.64 9.82 -0.53
N LYS A 569 1.89 10.43 0.39
CA LYS A 569 1.45 9.75 1.61
C LYS A 569 0.47 8.63 1.23
N ILE A 570 0.71 7.46 1.80
CA ILE A 570 -0.12 6.28 1.61
C ILE A 570 -0.76 5.92 2.94
N SER A 571 -2.08 5.78 2.92
CA SER A 571 -2.81 5.06 3.97
C SER A 571 -3.52 3.85 3.37
N HIS A 572 -3.90 2.90 4.22
CA HIS A 572 -4.63 1.72 3.79
C HIS A 572 -5.71 1.44 4.81
N TYR A 573 -6.91 1.11 4.33
CA TYR A 573 -7.95 0.56 5.19
C TYR A 573 -8.36 -0.84 4.76
N VAL A 574 -8.45 -1.74 5.74
CA VAL A 574 -8.83 -3.13 5.51
C VAL A 574 -10.32 -3.22 5.25
N THR A 575 -10.69 -4.07 4.30
CA THR A 575 -12.08 -4.45 3.99
C THR A 575 -12.33 -5.87 4.51
N PRO A 576 -12.89 -6.05 5.74
CA PRO A 576 -12.97 -7.36 6.37
C PRO A 576 -13.85 -8.33 5.57
N GLY A 577 -13.33 -9.53 5.30
CA GLY A 577 -14.02 -10.57 4.55
C GLY A 577 -13.92 -10.45 3.03
N TYR A 578 -13.22 -9.43 2.51
CA TYR A 578 -12.97 -9.31 1.08
C TYR A 578 -11.86 -10.26 0.64
N GLY A 579 -12.03 -10.84 -0.55
CA GLY A 579 -10.98 -11.61 -1.21
C GLY A 579 -10.22 -10.77 -2.23
N ASN A 580 -10.95 -10.13 -3.14
CA ASN A 580 -10.42 -9.51 -4.34
C ASN A 580 -11.27 -8.32 -4.81
N PRO A 581 -11.13 -7.11 -4.25
CA PRO A 581 -11.95 -5.95 -4.57
C PRO A 581 -11.65 -5.29 -5.93
N TRP A 582 -12.71 -4.92 -6.65
CA TRP A 582 -12.66 -4.37 -8.03
C TRP A 582 -13.71 -3.28 -8.32
N CYS A 583 -14.43 -2.83 -7.30
CA CYS A 583 -15.49 -1.83 -7.46
C CYS A 583 -15.23 -0.67 -6.49
N TYR A 584 -15.11 0.55 -7.02
CA TYR A 584 -15.10 1.77 -6.23
C TYR A 584 -15.86 2.87 -6.98
N VAL A 585 -16.74 3.59 -6.30
CA VAL A 585 -17.34 4.83 -6.82
C VAL A 585 -17.72 5.77 -5.69
N PHE A 586 -17.64 7.08 -5.94
CA PHE A 586 -18.13 8.10 -5.01
C PHE A 586 -19.49 8.65 -5.43
N ASP A 587 -20.32 9.01 -4.45
CA ASP A 587 -21.50 9.82 -4.70
C ASP A 587 -21.15 11.32 -4.82
N GLN A 588 -22.17 12.16 -5.05
CA GLN A 588 -21.98 13.61 -5.15
C GLN A 588 -21.43 14.30 -3.90
N TRP A 589 -21.47 13.65 -2.73
CA TRP A 589 -20.98 14.16 -1.46
C TRP A 589 -19.63 13.57 -1.06
N SER A 590 -18.96 12.91 -2.01
CA SER A 590 -17.68 12.22 -1.81
C SER A 590 -17.76 11.08 -0.80
N GLN A 591 -18.93 10.44 -0.66
CA GLN A 591 -19.12 9.23 0.13
C GLN A 591 -18.80 8.02 -0.76
N GLY A 592 -17.85 7.18 -0.34
CA GLY A 592 -17.30 6.10 -1.15
C GLY A 592 -18.03 4.78 -0.97
N PHE A 593 -18.18 4.02 -2.05
CA PHE A 593 -18.73 2.68 -2.03
C PHE A 593 -17.72 1.73 -2.66
N CYS A 594 -17.16 0.82 -1.84
CA CYS A 594 -16.17 -0.16 -2.28
C CYS A 594 -16.76 -1.57 -2.29
N GLY A 595 -16.33 -2.42 -3.22
CA GLY A 595 -16.88 -3.75 -3.43
C GLY A 595 -15.84 -4.84 -3.64
N ASP A 596 -16.11 -6.02 -3.05
CA ASP A 596 -15.32 -7.22 -3.28
C ASP A 596 -15.67 -7.84 -4.63
N GLY A 597 -14.74 -8.06 -5.54
CA GLY A 597 -14.98 -8.84 -6.75
C GLY A 597 -15.34 -10.31 -6.45
N THR A 598 -14.87 -10.92 -5.36
CA THR A 598 -15.17 -12.33 -5.05
C THR A 598 -16.56 -12.51 -4.43
N GLY A 599 -16.78 -11.84 -3.30
CA GLY A 599 -18.02 -11.89 -2.53
C GLY A 599 -19.09 -10.92 -3.00
N ALA A 600 -18.75 -9.99 -3.91
CA ALA A 600 -19.58 -8.95 -4.57
C ALA A 600 -20.26 -7.92 -3.67
N ASN A 601 -20.14 -8.05 -2.34
CA ASN A 601 -20.79 -7.16 -1.39
C ASN A 601 -20.15 -5.77 -1.45
N GLN A 602 -20.98 -4.75 -1.62
CA GLN A 602 -20.57 -3.35 -1.69
C GLN A 602 -20.85 -2.66 -0.36
N HIS A 603 -19.86 -1.97 0.19
CA HIS A 603 -19.93 -1.32 1.50
C HIS A 603 -19.65 0.17 1.38
N TRP A 604 -20.27 0.94 2.26
CA TRP A 604 -19.91 2.33 2.48
C TRP A 604 -18.52 2.41 3.14
N ASP A 605 -17.66 3.28 2.64
CA ASP A 605 -16.24 3.35 3.02
C ASP A 605 -15.99 4.05 4.37
N THR A 606 -16.79 5.04 4.77
CA THR A 606 -16.55 5.85 5.99
C THR A 606 -16.29 5.01 7.24
N PRO A 607 -17.09 3.98 7.56
CA PRO A 607 -16.85 3.15 8.73
C PRO A 607 -15.53 2.36 8.68
N LEU A 608 -14.99 2.13 7.47
CA LEU A 608 -13.75 1.40 7.22
C LEU A 608 -12.53 2.31 7.18
N SER A 609 -12.68 3.53 6.66
CA SER A 609 -11.59 4.43 6.24
C SER A 609 -11.03 5.35 7.34
N GLY A 610 -11.27 5.02 8.61
CA GLY A 610 -10.53 5.59 9.75
C GLY A 610 -9.20 4.87 10.00
N LYS A 611 -8.49 5.26 11.07
CA LYS A 611 -7.25 4.62 11.49
C LYS A 611 -7.45 3.10 11.67
N GLN A 612 -6.50 2.32 11.19
CA GLN A 612 -6.60 0.86 11.22
C GLN A 612 -6.29 0.28 12.60
N PHE A 613 -6.97 -0.82 12.91
CA PHE A 613 -6.70 -1.67 14.07
C PHE A 613 -7.13 -3.11 13.77
N GLN A 614 -6.48 -4.08 14.41
CA GLN A 614 -6.66 -5.50 14.09
C GLN A 614 -8.03 -6.08 14.50
N GLY A 615 -8.75 -5.42 15.40
CA GLY A 615 -10.02 -5.92 15.97
C GLY A 615 -11.27 -5.58 15.15
N ARG A 616 -11.15 -5.11 13.90
CA ARG A 616 -12.30 -4.76 13.05
C ARG A 616 -13.20 -5.98 12.81
N LYS A 617 -14.51 -5.78 12.96
CA LYS A 617 -15.54 -6.78 12.63
C LYS A 617 -15.97 -6.62 11.17
N GLY A 618 -16.70 -7.60 10.62
CA GLY A 618 -17.39 -7.45 9.35
C GLY A 618 -18.39 -6.28 9.37
N LEU A 619 -18.60 -5.68 8.20
CA LEU A 619 -19.54 -4.57 8.00
C LEU A 619 -20.76 -5.06 7.23
N ASN A 620 -21.93 -4.45 7.44
CA ASN A 620 -23.12 -4.73 6.64
C ASN A 620 -22.98 -4.11 5.24
N ALA A 621 -23.25 -4.90 4.20
CA ALA A 621 -23.27 -4.41 2.83
C ALA A 621 -24.42 -3.43 2.61
N VAL A 622 -24.14 -2.32 1.91
CA VAL A 622 -25.17 -1.39 1.42
C VAL A 622 -25.88 -1.99 0.22
N PHE A 623 -25.11 -2.53 -0.73
CA PHE A 623 -25.64 -3.22 -1.91
C PHE A 623 -25.24 -4.70 -1.84
N PRO A 624 -26.13 -5.58 -1.36
CA PRO A 624 -25.86 -7.01 -1.28
C PRO A 624 -25.94 -7.66 -2.65
N THR A 625 -25.28 -8.80 -2.79
CA THR A 625 -25.04 -9.45 -4.09
C THR A 625 -26.12 -10.41 -4.51
N GLU A 626 -26.84 -10.93 -3.53
CA GLU A 626 -27.83 -11.98 -3.73
C GLU A 626 -27.25 -13.19 -4.51
N GLY A 627 -25.95 -13.44 -4.35
CA GLY A 627 -25.22 -14.55 -4.98
C GLY A 627 -24.52 -14.22 -6.30
N MET A 628 -24.72 -13.02 -6.89
CA MET A 628 -24.08 -12.59 -8.14
C MET A 628 -22.58 -12.33 -7.92
N ARG A 629 -21.69 -12.94 -8.73
CA ARG A 629 -20.23 -12.81 -8.65
C ARG A 629 -19.52 -13.46 -9.86
N PRO A 630 -18.26 -13.10 -10.14
CA PRO A 630 -17.53 -11.93 -9.65
C PRO A 630 -18.11 -10.61 -10.14
N VAL A 631 -17.69 -9.50 -9.54
CA VAL A 631 -18.05 -8.14 -9.96
C VAL A 631 -16.81 -7.33 -10.31
N VAL A 632 -16.92 -6.46 -11.31
CA VAL A 632 -15.84 -5.60 -11.80
C VAL A 632 -16.43 -4.23 -12.15
N GLY A 633 -16.01 -3.19 -11.44
CA GLY A 633 -16.54 -1.83 -11.62
C GLY A 633 -17.96 -1.62 -11.08
N SER A 634 -18.29 -0.36 -10.78
CA SER A 634 -19.58 0.07 -10.23
C SER A 634 -19.85 1.52 -10.56
N GLU A 635 -21.12 1.91 -10.67
CA GLU A 635 -21.51 3.27 -11.04
C GLU A 635 -22.87 3.68 -10.45
N PHE A 636 -23.07 4.97 -10.29
CA PHE A 636 -24.39 5.57 -10.05
C PHE A 636 -25.00 6.09 -11.36
N LEU A 637 -26.25 5.75 -11.60
CA LEU A 637 -27.01 6.22 -12.76
C LEU A 637 -27.50 7.65 -12.54
N VAL A 638 -26.67 8.64 -12.86
CA VAL A 638 -27.03 10.06 -12.80
C VAL A 638 -26.73 10.72 -14.14
N SER A 639 -27.77 10.78 -14.97
CA SER A 639 -27.70 11.32 -16.32
C SER A 639 -29.07 11.72 -16.83
N ARG A 640 -29.19 12.94 -17.35
CA ARG A 640 -30.43 13.41 -18.00
C ARG A 640 -30.82 12.60 -19.25
N GLN A 641 -29.89 11.82 -19.82
CA GLN A 641 -30.17 10.89 -20.92
C GLN A 641 -31.11 9.75 -20.47
N PHE A 642 -31.09 9.39 -19.19
CA PHE A 642 -31.89 8.29 -18.65
C PHE A 642 -33.23 8.80 -18.08
N PRO A 643 -34.24 7.91 -17.93
CA PRO A 643 -35.51 8.22 -17.26
C PRO A 643 -35.35 8.76 -15.84
N ASP A 644 -36.38 9.46 -15.35
CA ASP A 644 -36.31 10.12 -14.04
C ASP A 644 -36.39 9.12 -12.87
N ASP A 645 -37.02 7.96 -13.06
CA ASP A 645 -37.20 6.89 -12.07
C ASP A 645 -35.93 6.05 -11.85
N VAL A 646 -34.90 6.23 -12.67
CA VAL A 646 -33.61 5.54 -12.53
C VAL A 646 -32.51 6.42 -11.95
N GLN A 647 -32.76 7.72 -11.78
CA GLN A 647 -31.74 8.66 -11.29
C GLN A 647 -31.31 8.31 -9.86
N GLY A 648 -30.01 8.23 -9.63
CA GLY A 648 -29.42 7.89 -8.33
C GLY A 648 -29.44 6.40 -7.99
N GLN A 649 -29.87 5.53 -8.91
CA GLN A 649 -29.74 4.08 -8.73
C GLN A 649 -28.28 3.63 -8.85
N PHE A 650 -27.90 2.59 -8.12
CA PHE A 650 -26.56 2.02 -8.11
C PHE A 650 -26.48 0.77 -8.99
N ILE A 651 -25.35 0.54 -9.65
CA ILE A 651 -25.07 -0.64 -10.48
C ILE A 651 -23.66 -1.18 -10.27
N TYR A 652 -23.43 -2.44 -10.64
CA TYR A 652 -22.11 -3.00 -10.87
C TYR A 652 -22.13 -3.91 -12.09
N ALA A 653 -20.99 -4.28 -12.66
CA ALA A 653 -20.94 -5.29 -13.72
C ALA A 653 -20.60 -6.67 -13.13
N CYS A 654 -21.38 -7.70 -13.51
CA CYS A 654 -21.22 -9.06 -13.01
C CYS A 654 -20.82 -10.02 -14.13
N VAL A 655 -19.69 -10.70 -13.94
CA VAL A 655 -18.98 -11.32 -15.05
C VAL A 655 -19.18 -12.83 -15.19
N ILE A 656 -19.56 -13.64 -14.18
CA ILE A 656 -19.64 -15.12 -14.34
C ILE A 656 -21.04 -15.71 -14.28
N ASN A 657 -21.81 -15.44 -13.22
CA ASN A 657 -23.07 -16.15 -13.00
C ASN A 657 -24.31 -15.37 -13.46
N MET A 658 -24.19 -14.06 -13.64
CA MET A 658 -25.24 -13.22 -14.23
C MET A 658 -24.94 -12.82 -15.68
N ASN A 659 -23.66 -12.57 -16.03
CA ASN A 659 -23.25 -12.01 -17.32
C ASN A 659 -24.07 -10.75 -17.67
N GLY A 660 -23.98 -9.71 -16.83
CA GLY A 660 -24.86 -8.54 -16.96
C GLY A 660 -24.64 -7.43 -15.93
N ILE A 661 -25.53 -6.44 -15.96
CA ILE A 661 -25.50 -5.23 -15.13
C ILE A 661 -26.79 -5.12 -14.30
N PRO A 662 -26.73 -5.44 -13.01
CA PRO A 662 -27.85 -5.32 -12.08
C PRO A 662 -28.05 -3.86 -11.52
N ARG A 663 -29.28 -3.47 -11.06
CA ARG A 663 -29.58 -2.16 -10.39
C ARG A 663 -30.21 -2.17 -8.99
N TRP A 664 -29.86 -1.21 -8.15
CA TRP A 664 -30.44 -0.99 -6.81
C TRP A 664 -31.01 0.42 -6.68
N THR A 665 -32.14 0.57 -5.98
CA THR A 665 -32.52 1.88 -5.44
C THR A 665 -31.60 2.23 -4.27
N PHE A 666 -31.44 3.53 -4.03
CA PHE A 666 -30.55 4.09 -3.03
C PHE A 666 -31.35 4.96 -2.06
N SER A 667 -31.23 4.70 -0.76
CA SER A 667 -31.91 5.47 0.27
C SER A 667 -31.08 5.57 1.55
N GLU A 668 -31.38 6.60 2.33
CA GLU A 668 -30.87 6.82 3.68
C GLU A 668 -31.27 5.67 4.64
N ASP A 669 -30.35 5.26 5.52
CA ASP A 669 -30.59 4.31 6.62
C ASP A 669 -29.80 4.74 7.86
N GLY A 670 -30.43 5.61 8.68
CA GLY A 670 -29.74 6.28 9.79
C GLY A 670 -28.61 7.18 9.28
N ALA A 671 -27.40 6.97 9.79
CA ALA A 671 -26.18 7.63 9.34
C ALA A 671 -25.65 7.11 8.00
N GLY A 672 -26.04 5.89 7.61
CA GLY A 672 -25.54 5.23 6.41
C GLY A 672 -26.62 5.08 5.34
N TYR A 673 -26.48 4.00 4.57
CA TYR A 673 -27.25 3.79 3.35
C TYR A 673 -27.81 2.38 3.26
N LYS A 674 -28.89 2.24 2.50
CA LYS A 674 -29.49 0.96 2.16
C LYS A 674 -29.80 0.89 0.66
N GLY A 675 -29.30 -0.17 0.03
CA GLY A 675 -29.64 -0.54 -1.33
C GLY A 675 -30.78 -1.54 -1.38
N THR A 676 -31.79 -1.31 -2.23
CA THR A 676 -32.84 -2.31 -2.51
C THR A 676 -32.78 -2.78 -3.96
N ARG A 677 -32.60 -4.08 -4.17
CA ARG A 677 -32.50 -4.70 -5.49
C ARG A 677 -33.76 -4.43 -6.33
N VAL A 678 -33.59 -3.94 -7.55
CA VAL A 678 -34.65 -3.88 -8.56
C VAL A 678 -34.66 -5.19 -9.35
N ARG A 679 -35.56 -6.12 -9.01
CA ARG A 679 -35.65 -7.45 -9.65
C ARG A 679 -36.57 -7.50 -10.86
N HIS A 680 -37.67 -6.77 -10.77
CA HIS A 680 -38.74 -6.78 -11.74
C HIS A 680 -39.19 -5.37 -12.08
N ASP A 681 -39.90 -5.22 -13.20
CA ASP A 681 -40.45 -3.95 -13.60
C ASP A 681 -41.42 -3.50 -12.50
N PRO A 682 -41.28 -2.28 -11.95
CA PRO A 682 -42.25 -1.75 -10.99
C PRO A 682 -43.69 -1.77 -11.50
N LYS A 683 -43.89 -1.71 -12.83
CA LYS A 683 -45.18 -1.76 -13.51
C LYS A 683 -45.62 -3.18 -13.88
N ASP A 684 -44.70 -4.15 -13.92
CA ASP A 684 -44.97 -5.56 -14.18
C ASP A 684 -44.00 -6.49 -13.42
N ALA A 685 -44.45 -6.99 -12.27
CA ALA A 685 -43.67 -7.86 -11.41
C ALA A 685 -43.26 -9.21 -12.04
N LYS A 686 -43.77 -9.58 -13.23
CA LYS A 686 -43.36 -10.80 -13.94
C LYS A 686 -42.18 -10.57 -14.87
N THR A 687 -41.92 -9.32 -15.25
CA THR A 687 -40.84 -8.98 -16.19
C THR A 687 -39.55 -8.74 -15.42
N PRO A 688 -38.48 -9.55 -15.60
CA PRO A 688 -37.16 -9.27 -15.02
C PRO A 688 -36.64 -7.91 -15.48
N PHE A 689 -35.98 -7.16 -14.60
CA PHE A 689 -35.71 -5.73 -14.82
C PHE A 689 -34.28 -5.29 -14.45
N ASP A 690 -33.34 -6.24 -14.56
CA ASP A 690 -31.91 -5.95 -14.63
C ASP A 690 -31.63 -4.97 -15.78
N LEU A 691 -30.58 -4.14 -15.67
CA LEU A 691 -30.28 -3.15 -16.71
C LEU A 691 -29.76 -3.84 -17.98
N ILE A 692 -28.92 -4.84 -17.81
CA ILE A 692 -28.42 -5.72 -18.88
C ILE A 692 -28.34 -7.14 -18.35
N LYS A 693 -28.78 -8.12 -19.14
CA LYS A 693 -28.55 -9.54 -18.87
C LYS A 693 -28.33 -10.30 -20.17
N SER A 694 -27.25 -11.07 -20.27
CA SER A 694 -26.94 -11.88 -21.45
C SER A 694 -27.16 -13.37 -21.22
N THR A 695 -27.53 -14.08 -22.29
CA THR A 695 -27.49 -15.55 -22.34
C THR A 695 -26.12 -16.08 -22.78
N ASP A 696 -25.26 -15.22 -23.35
CA ASP A 696 -23.88 -15.56 -23.66
C ASP A 696 -23.03 -15.56 -22.39
N LYS A 697 -22.45 -16.73 -22.11
CA LYS A 697 -21.58 -16.92 -20.94
C LYS A 697 -20.20 -16.33 -21.13
N HIS A 698 -19.82 -15.90 -22.33
CA HIS A 698 -18.53 -15.27 -22.62
C HIS A 698 -18.59 -13.74 -22.51
N PHE A 699 -19.79 -13.15 -22.42
CA PHE A 699 -19.98 -11.74 -22.14
C PHE A 699 -19.50 -11.38 -20.73
N ARG A 700 -18.51 -10.50 -20.63
CA ARG A 700 -17.90 -10.07 -19.37
C ARG A 700 -17.92 -8.54 -19.32
N PRO A 701 -19.04 -7.92 -18.94
CA PRO A 701 -19.08 -6.48 -18.81
C PRO A 701 -18.11 -6.02 -17.73
N VAL A 702 -17.37 -4.96 -18.00
CA VAL A 702 -16.40 -4.38 -17.07
C VAL A 702 -16.49 -2.85 -17.07
N ASP A 703 -16.19 -2.30 -15.90
CA ASP A 703 -16.01 -0.87 -15.64
C ASP A 703 -17.10 0.04 -16.23
N PRO A 704 -18.36 -0.12 -15.79
CA PRO A 704 -19.43 0.74 -16.28
C PRO A 704 -19.23 2.18 -15.81
N GLN A 705 -19.42 3.16 -16.69
CA GLN A 705 -19.30 4.59 -16.36
C GLN A 705 -20.29 5.45 -17.15
N ILE A 706 -20.81 6.53 -16.55
CA ILE A 706 -21.59 7.54 -17.30
C ILE A 706 -20.64 8.43 -18.13
N GLY A 707 -20.82 8.41 -19.44
CA GLY A 707 -20.01 9.18 -20.39
C GLY A 707 -20.43 10.65 -20.55
N PRO A 708 -19.63 11.47 -21.25
CA PRO A 708 -19.95 12.88 -21.52
C PRO A 708 -21.24 13.10 -22.33
N ASP A 709 -21.66 12.09 -23.10
CA ASP A 709 -22.92 12.07 -23.84
C ASP A 709 -24.13 11.62 -22.98
N GLY A 710 -23.88 11.31 -21.71
CA GLY A 710 -24.88 10.85 -20.76
C GLY A 710 -25.27 9.38 -20.89
N ALA A 711 -24.73 8.64 -21.86
CA ALA A 711 -24.96 7.20 -21.95
C ALA A 711 -24.17 6.44 -20.86
N LEU A 712 -24.57 5.20 -20.58
CA LEU A 712 -23.77 4.29 -19.76
C LEU A 712 -22.83 3.49 -20.65
N TRP A 713 -21.53 3.69 -20.50
CA TRP A 713 -20.46 3.01 -21.23
C TRP A 713 -19.95 1.82 -20.45
N PHE A 714 -19.56 0.74 -21.12
CA PHE A 714 -18.94 -0.43 -20.50
C PHE A 714 -18.07 -1.20 -21.52
N GLY A 715 -16.99 -1.81 -21.04
CA GLY A 715 -16.18 -2.74 -21.83
C GLY A 715 -16.76 -4.16 -21.78
N ASP A 716 -16.45 -4.98 -22.78
CA ASP A 716 -16.60 -6.43 -22.76
C ASP A 716 -15.22 -7.07 -22.85
N TRP A 717 -14.77 -7.66 -21.74
CA TRP A 717 -13.50 -8.41 -21.66
C TRP A 717 -13.52 -9.69 -22.51
N ALA A 718 -14.72 -10.15 -22.91
CA ALA A 718 -14.97 -11.26 -23.84
C ALA A 718 -14.01 -12.44 -23.65
N ASN A 719 -14.22 -13.27 -22.60
CA ASN A 719 -13.25 -14.32 -22.26
C ASN A 719 -13.92 -15.68 -21.93
N PRO A 720 -13.54 -16.75 -22.66
CA PRO A 720 -13.98 -18.10 -22.34
C PRO A 720 -13.31 -18.66 -21.08
N LEU A 721 -12.03 -18.34 -20.84
CA LEU A 721 -11.23 -18.89 -19.75
C LEU A 721 -10.81 -17.83 -18.72
N ILE A 722 -11.62 -17.67 -17.68
CA ILE A 722 -11.36 -16.71 -16.61
C ILE A 722 -10.61 -17.30 -15.40
N GLY A 723 -10.83 -18.59 -15.10
CA GLY A 723 -10.27 -19.24 -13.92
C GLY A 723 -8.79 -19.59 -14.05
N HIS A 724 -7.99 -19.28 -13.04
CA HIS A 724 -6.56 -19.66 -12.96
C HIS A 724 -6.30 -20.97 -12.21
N MET A 725 -7.30 -21.48 -11.47
CA MET A 725 -7.19 -22.78 -10.77
C MET A 725 -7.68 -23.95 -11.62
N GLN A 726 -8.59 -23.68 -12.55
CA GLN A 726 -9.25 -24.68 -13.38
C GLN A 726 -8.47 -24.97 -14.66
N TYR A 727 -7.75 -23.95 -15.18
CA TYR A 727 -7.02 -23.98 -16.44
C TYR A 727 -5.60 -23.46 -16.25
N SER A 728 -4.61 -24.07 -16.92
CA SER A 728 -3.23 -23.60 -16.90
C SER A 728 -3.15 -22.16 -17.43
N GLN A 729 -2.20 -21.37 -16.95
CA GLN A 729 -1.86 -20.04 -17.49
C GLN A 729 -1.40 -20.12 -18.95
N ARG A 730 -1.02 -21.31 -19.43
CA ARG A 730 -0.62 -21.58 -20.82
C ARG A 730 -1.63 -22.41 -21.61
N ASP A 731 -2.88 -22.52 -21.14
CA ASP A 731 -3.93 -23.19 -21.91
C ASP A 731 -4.09 -22.51 -23.29
N PRO A 732 -4.04 -23.26 -24.42
CA PRO A 732 -4.11 -22.67 -25.75
C PRO A 732 -5.44 -21.97 -26.07
N ASN A 733 -6.49 -22.21 -25.28
CA ASN A 733 -7.78 -21.55 -25.43
C ASN A 733 -7.91 -20.24 -24.61
N ARG A 734 -6.83 -19.74 -24.00
CA ARG A 734 -6.82 -18.40 -23.42
C ARG A 734 -6.91 -17.38 -24.54
N ASP A 735 -7.92 -16.52 -24.44
CA ASP A 735 -8.12 -15.48 -25.44
C ASP A 735 -7.22 -14.27 -25.15
N HIS A 736 -6.64 -13.73 -26.22
CA HIS A 736 -5.71 -12.58 -26.18
C HIS A 736 -6.11 -11.47 -27.18
N VAL A 737 -7.19 -11.67 -27.95
CA VAL A 737 -7.48 -10.83 -29.13
C VAL A 737 -8.85 -10.19 -29.14
N HIS A 738 -9.80 -10.61 -28.28
CA HIS A 738 -11.15 -10.02 -28.27
C HIS A 738 -11.30 -8.93 -27.21
N GLY A 739 -12.09 -7.91 -27.53
CA GLY A 739 -12.39 -6.77 -26.67
C GLY A 739 -13.33 -5.80 -27.36
N ARG A 740 -14.45 -5.46 -26.73
CA ARG A 740 -15.43 -4.51 -27.28
C ARG A 740 -15.77 -3.41 -26.30
N ILE A 741 -16.17 -2.27 -26.82
CA ILE A 741 -16.74 -1.17 -26.06
C ILE A 741 -18.19 -0.97 -26.52
N TYR A 742 -19.10 -0.95 -25.56
CA TYR A 742 -20.53 -0.70 -25.78
C TYR A 742 -20.99 0.51 -24.99
N ARG A 743 -22.12 1.07 -25.42
CA ARG A 743 -22.91 2.01 -24.62
C ARG A 743 -24.37 1.61 -24.59
N LEU A 744 -25.00 1.80 -23.44
CA LEU A 744 -26.44 1.67 -23.23
C LEU A 744 -27.08 3.05 -23.28
N VAL A 745 -28.08 3.20 -24.16
CA VAL A 745 -28.82 4.46 -24.37
C VAL A 745 -30.30 4.26 -24.10
N TYR A 746 -30.96 5.29 -23.60
CA TYR A 746 -32.42 5.37 -23.58
C TYR A 746 -32.95 6.09 -24.83
N LYS A 747 -33.78 5.44 -25.64
CA LYS A 747 -34.17 5.90 -26.98
C LYS A 747 -35.12 7.08 -26.98
N ASP A 748 -35.90 7.28 -25.91
CA ASP A 748 -36.92 8.33 -25.86
C ASP A 748 -36.37 9.67 -25.35
N LYS A 749 -35.07 9.74 -25.02
CA LYS A 749 -34.36 10.99 -24.70
C LYS A 749 -33.10 11.12 -25.56
N PRO A 750 -32.78 12.32 -26.08
CA PRO A 750 -31.56 12.51 -26.87
C PRO A 750 -30.31 12.30 -26.01
N LEU A 751 -29.20 11.93 -26.66
CA LEU A 751 -27.88 12.03 -26.04
C LEU A 751 -27.60 13.47 -25.61
N LEU A 752 -26.86 13.63 -24.53
CA LEU A 752 -26.45 14.95 -24.04
C LEU A 752 -25.35 15.51 -24.95
N LYS A 753 -25.35 16.83 -25.13
CA LYS A 753 -24.21 17.52 -25.73
C LYS A 753 -23.05 17.47 -24.74
N PRO A 754 -21.88 16.91 -25.10
CA PRO A 754 -20.75 16.85 -24.19
C PRO A 754 -20.33 18.22 -23.67
N VAL A 755 -20.15 18.32 -22.34
CA VAL A 755 -19.53 19.47 -21.68
C VAL A 755 -18.06 19.14 -21.44
N THR A 756 -17.19 19.66 -22.30
CA THR A 756 -15.73 19.45 -22.25
C THR A 756 -15.04 20.43 -21.32
N GLN A 757 -13.86 20.08 -20.82
CA GLN A 757 -13.06 20.90 -19.92
C GLN A 757 -11.86 21.53 -20.64
N PHE A 758 -11.41 20.89 -21.71
CA PHE A 758 -10.22 21.28 -22.48
C PHE A 758 -10.26 22.75 -22.93
N GLY A 759 -9.18 23.48 -22.65
CA GLY A 759 -8.98 24.87 -23.07
C GLY A 759 -9.79 25.91 -22.32
N LYS A 760 -10.49 25.53 -21.24
CA LYS A 760 -11.29 26.45 -20.44
C LYS A 760 -10.49 27.07 -19.31
N THR A 761 -10.84 28.31 -18.98
CA THR A 761 -10.27 29.02 -17.84
C THR A 761 -10.81 28.47 -16.51
N VAL A 762 -10.08 28.66 -15.40
CA VAL A 762 -10.55 28.27 -14.06
C VAL A 762 -11.96 28.80 -13.73
N PRO A 763 -12.34 30.06 -14.01
CA PRO A 763 -13.71 30.52 -13.78
C PRO A 763 -14.79 29.78 -14.60
N GLU A 764 -14.49 29.39 -15.84
CA GLU A 764 -15.39 28.60 -16.67
C GLU A 764 -15.52 27.15 -16.18
N LEU A 765 -14.46 26.58 -15.61
CA LEU A 765 -14.47 25.27 -14.97
C LEU A 765 -15.28 25.29 -13.66
N LEU A 766 -15.10 26.32 -12.83
CA LEU A 766 -15.89 26.52 -11.59
C LEU A 766 -17.40 26.58 -11.88
N LYS A 767 -17.80 27.20 -13.00
CA LYS A 767 -19.21 27.21 -13.44
C LYS A 767 -19.75 25.80 -13.73
N GLN A 768 -18.91 24.88 -14.22
CA GLN A 768 -19.33 23.51 -14.53
C GLN A 768 -19.58 22.66 -13.29
N LEU A 769 -19.15 23.10 -12.11
CA LEU A 769 -19.47 22.44 -10.84
C LEU A 769 -20.96 22.54 -10.49
N SER A 770 -21.75 23.31 -11.26
CA SER A 770 -23.21 23.34 -11.21
C SER A 770 -23.89 22.35 -12.17
N GLU A 771 -23.14 21.61 -13.01
CA GLU A 771 -23.73 20.61 -13.92
C GLU A 771 -24.40 19.47 -13.15
N TYR A 772 -25.44 18.89 -13.76
CA TYR A 772 -26.22 17.80 -13.14
C TYR A 772 -25.41 16.50 -13.08
N GLU A 773 -24.75 16.14 -14.18
CA GLU A 773 -23.99 14.91 -14.35
C GLU A 773 -22.73 14.91 -13.47
N TRP A 774 -22.62 13.94 -12.56
CA TRP A 774 -21.53 13.87 -11.59
C TRP A 774 -20.16 13.73 -12.26
N ARG A 775 -20.07 12.91 -13.31
CA ARG A 775 -18.82 12.70 -14.07
C ARG A 775 -18.34 13.95 -14.82
N THR A 776 -19.25 14.88 -15.17
CA THR A 776 -18.85 16.18 -15.72
C THR A 776 -18.19 17.05 -14.65
N ARG A 777 -18.75 17.10 -13.44
CA ARG A 777 -18.12 17.79 -12.32
C ARG A 777 -16.77 17.16 -11.95
N ALA A 778 -16.67 15.84 -12.04
CA ALA A 778 -15.40 15.14 -11.80
C ALA A 778 -14.29 15.55 -12.74
N ARG A 779 -14.53 15.59 -14.06
CA ARG A 779 -13.55 16.10 -15.02
C ARG A 779 -13.22 17.57 -14.79
N ALA A 780 -14.20 18.41 -14.44
CA ALA A 780 -13.97 19.82 -14.14
C ALA A 780 -13.02 20.00 -12.94
N ARG A 781 -13.20 19.22 -11.86
CA ARG A 781 -12.28 19.20 -10.72
C ARG A 781 -10.89 18.70 -11.12
N ASN A 782 -10.78 17.59 -11.85
CA ASN A 782 -9.49 17.04 -12.28
C ASN A 782 -8.69 18.07 -13.11
N GLU A 783 -9.36 18.79 -14.02
CA GLU A 783 -8.73 19.89 -14.76
C GLU A 783 -8.27 21.00 -13.81
N ILE A 784 -9.13 21.48 -12.89
CA ILE A 784 -8.76 22.50 -11.89
C ILE A 784 -7.55 22.04 -11.04
N HIS A 785 -7.49 20.77 -10.63
CA HIS A 785 -6.41 20.21 -9.85
C HIS A 785 -5.06 20.24 -10.59
N SER A 786 -5.06 20.31 -11.93
CA SER A 786 -3.84 20.42 -12.74
C SER A 786 -3.22 21.82 -12.79
N HIS A 787 -3.94 22.85 -12.32
CA HIS A 787 -3.43 24.21 -12.19
C HIS A 787 -2.65 24.42 -10.89
N THR A 788 -2.02 25.59 -10.76
CA THR A 788 -1.29 25.95 -9.53
C THR A 788 -2.22 26.49 -8.44
N ALA A 789 -1.89 26.25 -7.18
CA ALA A 789 -2.63 26.79 -6.04
C ALA A 789 -2.73 28.33 -6.08
N ALA A 790 -1.64 29.00 -6.51
CA ALA A 790 -1.57 30.45 -6.61
C ALA A 790 -2.57 31.04 -7.63
N GLU A 791 -2.88 30.29 -8.69
CA GLU A 791 -3.89 30.66 -9.68
C GLU A 791 -5.31 30.35 -9.17
N VAL A 792 -5.52 29.16 -8.63
CA VAL A 792 -6.87 28.63 -8.35
C VAL A 792 -7.49 29.24 -7.09
N LEU A 793 -6.75 29.31 -5.98
CA LEU A 793 -7.33 29.65 -4.68
C LEU A 793 -7.97 31.06 -4.63
N PRO A 794 -7.37 32.12 -5.22
CA PRO A 794 -8.01 33.43 -5.29
C PRO A 794 -9.33 33.41 -6.07
N LEU A 795 -9.39 32.66 -7.18
CA LEU A 795 -10.57 32.56 -8.04
C LEU A 795 -11.69 31.75 -7.37
N VAL A 796 -11.36 30.70 -6.62
CA VAL A 796 -12.33 29.95 -5.80
C VAL A 796 -12.96 30.88 -4.76
N LYS A 797 -12.16 31.69 -4.07
CA LYS A 797 -12.65 32.66 -3.08
C LYS A 797 -13.59 33.68 -3.70
N GLU A 798 -13.22 34.23 -4.86
CA GLU A 798 -14.08 35.15 -5.61
C GLU A 798 -15.40 34.48 -6.04
N TRP A 799 -15.33 33.25 -6.57
CA TRP A 799 -16.49 32.49 -6.99
C TRP A 799 -17.47 32.23 -5.84
N VAL A 800 -16.97 31.76 -4.70
CA VAL A 800 -17.80 31.53 -3.49
C VAL A 800 -18.49 32.82 -3.05
N SER A 801 -17.81 33.97 -3.10
CA SER A 801 -18.40 35.26 -2.71
C SER A 801 -19.59 35.70 -3.58
N LYS A 802 -19.70 35.17 -4.80
CA LYS A 802 -20.74 35.49 -5.78
C LYS A 802 -21.85 34.43 -5.85
N LEU A 803 -21.76 33.35 -5.08
CA LEU A 803 -22.79 32.30 -5.06
C LEU A 803 -24.12 32.84 -4.51
N ASP A 804 -25.21 32.53 -5.20
CA ASP A 804 -26.56 32.83 -4.74
C ASP A 804 -26.94 31.94 -3.56
N LYS A 805 -27.07 32.54 -2.37
CA LYS A 805 -27.45 31.88 -1.12
C LYS A 805 -28.85 31.26 -1.15
N THR A 806 -29.69 31.64 -2.10
CA THR A 806 -31.04 31.09 -2.28
C THR A 806 -31.07 29.87 -3.21
N ASN A 807 -29.97 29.59 -3.91
CA ASN A 807 -29.83 28.40 -4.73
C ASN A 807 -29.92 27.13 -3.86
N LYS A 808 -30.77 26.17 -4.25
CA LYS A 808 -30.94 24.88 -3.56
C LYS A 808 -29.62 24.09 -3.43
N ASP A 809 -28.68 24.30 -4.35
CA ASP A 809 -27.39 23.63 -4.39
C ASP A 809 -26.28 24.44 -3.72
N TYR A 810 -26.60 25.58 -3.07
CA TYR A 810 -25.61 26.49 -2.46
C TYR A 810 -24.64 25.76 -1.52
N ASP A 811 -25.17 24.94 -0.60
CA ASP A 811 -24.34 24.20 0.36
C ASP A 811 -23.42 23.19 -0.35
N ARG A 812 -23.91 22.54 -1.42
CA ARG A 812 -23.09 21.64 -2.25
C ARG A 812 -21.99 22.39 -2.98
N LEU A 813 -22.29 23.55 -3.56
CA LEU A 813 -21.31 24.38 -4.27
C LEU A 813 -20.23 24.92 -3.31
N CYS A 814 -20.59 25.19 -2.05
CA CYS A 814 -19.60 25.49 -1.01
C CYS A 814 -18.70 24.28 -0.71
N CYS A 815 -19.25 23.05 -0.71
CA CYS A 815 -18.41 21.84 -0.62
C CYS A 815 -17.50 21.67 -1.83
N GLU A 816 -17.95 21.97 -3.06
CA GLU A 816 -17.10 21.95 -4.25
C GLU A 816 -15.89 22.87 -4.11
N ALA A 817 -16.09 24.08 -3.55
CA ALA A 817 -14.99 24.97 -3.22
C ALA A 817 -14.01 24.36 -2.19
N LEU A 818 -14.52 23.72 -1.14
CA LEU A 818 -13.69 23.07 -0.13
C LEU A 818 -12.92 21.87 -0.70
N TRP A 819 -13.50 21.07 -1.58
CA TRP A 819 -12.81 19.96 -2.25
C TRP A 819 -11.68 20.45 -3.16
N ILE A 820 -11.90 21.55 -3.90
CA ILE A 820 -10.83 22.17 -4.69
C ILE A 820 -9.70 22.65 -3.77
N GLN A 821 -10.03 23.32 -2.66
CA GLN A 821 -9.02 23.77 -1.68
C GLN A 821 -8.29 22.60 -1.01
N GLN A 822 -8.99 21.49 -0.73
CA GLN A 822 -8.43 20.26 -0.19
C GLN A 822 -7.38 19.70 -1.13
N SER A 823 -7.63 19.72 -2.44
CA SER A 823 -6.66 19.23 -3.43
C SER A 823 -5.32 19.97 -3.36
N PHE A 824 -5.25 21.17 -2.77
CA PHE A 824 -4.02 21.96 -2.58
C PHE A 824 -3.54 22.01 -1.13
N HIS A 825 -4.15 21.26 -0.21
CA HIS A 825 -3.95 21.35 1.25
C HIS A 825 -4.04 22.78 1.81
N ALA A 826 -4.98 23.56 1.27
CA ALA A 826 -5.14 24.99 1.57
C ALA A 826 -6.59 25.33 1.93
N VAL A 827 -7.23 24.48 2.74
CA VAL A 827 -8.63 24.62 3.14
C VAL A 827 -8.88 25.88 3.97
N ASP A 828 -9.87 26.68 3.56
CA ASP A 828 -10.31 27.88 4.27
C ASP A 828 -11.16 27.50 5.49
N VAL A 829 -10.62 27.77 6.68
CA VAL A 829 -11.26 27.45 7.97
C VAL A 829 -12.59 28.17 8.17
N ASP A 830 -12.75 29.39 7.64
CA ASP A 830 -14.00 30.13 7.77
C ASP A 830 -15.09 29.54 6.88
N LEU A 831 -14.73 29.09 5.68
CA LEU A 831 -15.64 28.34 4.82
C LEU A 831 -16.01 26.98 5.44
N VAL A 832 -15.05 26.27 6.05
CA VAL A 832 -15.33 25.03 6.81
C VAL A 832 -16.39 25.28 7.88
N LYS A 833 -16.19 26.31 8.73
CA LYS A 833 -17.16 26.66 9.78
C LYS A 833 -18.52 27.04 9.21
N GLN A 834 -18.54 27.79 8.10
CA GLN A 834 -19.78 28.15 7.41
C GLN A 834 -20.56 26.90 6.96
N VAL A 835 -19.91 25.96 6.27
CA VAL A 835 -20.58 24.76 5.75
C VAL A 835 -20.97 23.80 6.87
N MET A 836 -20.15 23.66 7.91
CA MET A 836 -20.54 22.87 9.10
C MET A 836 -21.77 23.45 9.82
N GLY A 837 -22.01 24.75 9.70
CA GLY A 837 -23.18 25.46 10.25
C GLY A 837 -24.43 25.46 9.36
N CYS A 838 -24.40 24.88 8.15
CA CYS A 838 -25.52 24.93 7.21
C CYS A 838 -26.73 24.06 7.64
N LYS A 839 -27.77 23.95 6.81
CA LYS A 839 -28.90 23.03 7.08
C LYS A 839 -28.71 21.66 6.45
N THR A 840 -27.95 21.56 5.35
CA THR A 840 -27.78 20.32 4.59
C THR A 840 -26.86 19.36 5.33
N SER A 841 -27.41 18.25 5.84
CA SER A 841 -26.66 17.23 6.60
C SER A 841 -25.50 16.62 5.83
N ASP A 842 -25.64 16.44 4.52
CA ASP A 842 -24.59 15.87 3.67
C ASP A 842 -23.40 16.81 3.49
N ALA A 843 -23.67 18.12 3.35
CA ALA A 843 -22.63 19.13 3.25
C ALA A 843 -21.78 19.17 4.54
N LYS A 844 -22.42 19.01 5.71
CA LYS A 844 -21.72 18.87 7.00
C LYS A 844 -20.85 17.62 7.06
N ALA A 845 -21.39 16.48 6.62
CA ALA A 845 -20.66 15.22 6.60
C ALA A 845 -19.45 15.27 5.64
N ALA A 846 -19.65 15.75 4.42
CA ALA A 846 -18.60 15.98 3.44
C ALA A 846 -17.51 16.90 4.00
N THR A 847 -17.88 18.03 4.60
CA THR A 847 -16.91 18.95 5.22
C THR A 847 -16.18 18.31 6.39
N THR A 848 -16.86 17.48 7.18
CA THR A 848 -16.23 16.74 8.30
C THR A 848 -15.21 15.71 7.79
N ARG A 849 -15.48 15.05 6.66
CA ARG A 849 -14.51 14.19 5.95
C ARG A 849 -13.27 14.99 5.53
N ILE A 850 -13.46 16.17 4.93
CA ILE A 850 -12.35 17.06 4.53
C ILE A 850 -11.49 17.40 5.76
N VAL A 851 -12.10 17.80 6.88
CA VAL A 851 -11.39 18.11 8.13
C VAL A 851 -10.58 16.91 8.64
N ALA A 852 -11.11 15.69 8.53
CA ALA A 852 -10.41 14.48 8.94
C ALA A 852 -9.21 14.13 8.04
N ASP A 853 -9.36 14.34 6.73
CA ASP A 853 -8.31 14.07 5.74
C ASP A 853 -7.20 15.13 5.82
N GLU A 854 -7.56 16.39 6.05
CA GLU A 854 -6.66 17.55 6.17
C GLU A 854 -6.06 17.74 7.57
N ARG A 855 -6.24 16.79 8.49
CA ARG A 855 -5.79 16.91 9.89
C ARG A 855 -4.31 17.26 10.06
N ASP A 856 -3.46 16.90 9.10
CA ASP A 856 -2.01 17.18 9.12
C ASP A 856 -1.70 18.64 8.72
N TYR A 857 -2.63 19.29 7.99
CA TYR A 857 -2.50 20.65 7.45
C TYR A 857 -3.44 21.66 8.10
N LEU A 858 -4.41 21.18 8.89
CA LEU A 858 -5.42 21.98 9.58
C LEU A 858 -5.27 21.86 11.11
N PRO A 859 -4.58 22.82 11.78
CA PRO A 859 -4.35 22.76 13.23
C PRO A 859 -5.63 22.67 14.09
N SER A 860 -6.75 23.22 13.60
CA SER A 860 -8.05 23.17 14.29
C SER A 860 -8.84 21.89 14.04
N ALA A 861 -8.29 20.90 13.32
CA ALA A 861 -9.02 19.70 12.93
C ALA A 861 -9.60 18.94 14.11
N PHE A 862 -8.84 18.78 15.21
CA PHE A 862 -9.32 18.09 16.40
C PHE A 862 -10.59 18.74 16.99
N ASP A 863 -10.56 20.06 17.19
CA ASP A 863 -11.68 20.80 17.78
C ASP A 863 -12.92 20.77 16.89
N LEU A 864 -12.72 20.89 15.57
CA LEU A 864 -13.80 20.81 14.59
C LEU A 864 -14.44 19.41 14.57
N LEU A 865 -13.63 18.35 14.60
CA LEU A 865 -14.12 16.96 14.65
C LEU A 865 -14.82 16.66 15.97
N LYS A 866 -14.29 17.15 17.09
CA LYS A 866 -14.93 17.03 18.40
C LYS A 866 -16.29 17.72 18.44
N ALA A 867 -16.42 18.90 17.83
CA ALA A 867 -17.71 19.57 17.70
C ALA A 867 -18.68 18.78 16.78
N ALA A 868 -18.18 18.28 15.65
CA ALA A 868 -18.96 17.50 14.69
C ALA A 868 -19.46 16.16 15.26
N SER A 869 -18.73 15.54 16.20
CA SER A 869 -19.14 14.28 16.83
C SER A 869 -20.43 14.43 17.66
N LEU A 870 -20.80 15.67 17.99
CA LEU A 870 -22.01 16.00 18.73
C LEU A 870 -23.14 16.55 17.85
N ASN A 871 -23.00 16.48 16.52
CA ASN A 871 -24.02 16.94 15.57
C ASN A 871 -25.30 16.10 15.65
N GLU A 872 -26.44 16.67 15.24
CA GLU A 872 -27.71 15.96 15.15
C GLU A 872 -27.73 14.93 14.00
N SER A 873 -27.00 15.19 12.92
CA SER A 873 -26.85 14.27 11.79
C SER A 873 -25.97 13.08 12.19
N GLY A 874 -26.53 11.88 12.14
CA GLY A 874 -25.79 10.62 12.37
C GLY A 874 -24.61 10.45 11.41
N ARG A 875 -24.75 10.86 10.15
CA ARG A 875 -23.69 10.78 9.13
C ARG A 875 -22.52 11.70 9.46
N THR A 876 -22.82 12.95 9.87
CA THR A 876 -21.79 13.90 10.33
C THR A 876 -21.04 13.35 11.54
N ARG A 877 -21.75 12.75 12.51
CA ARG A 877 -21.09 12.09 13.64
C ARG A 877 -20.23 10.93 13.20
N THR A 878 -20.67 10.11 12.26
CA THR A 878 -19.89 8.98 11.75
C THR A 878 -18.58 9.44 11.11
N GLU A 879 -18.61 10.48 10.28
CA GLU A 879 -17.39 11.11 9.72
C GLU A 879 -16.49 11.71 10.81
N ALA A 880 -17.08 12.34 11.83
CA ALA A 880 -16.32 12.88 12.96
C ALA A 880 -15.62 11.77 13.77
N LEU A 881 -16.32 10.67 14.05
CA LEU A 881 -15.77 9.49 14.74
C LEU A 881 -14.65 8.85 13.92
N ARG A 882 -14.81 8.77 12.58
CA ARG A 882 -13.74 8.37 11.65
C ARG A 882 -12.53 9.28 11.82
N GLY A 883 -12.69 10.60 11.79
CA GLY A 883 -11.58 11.55 11.96
C GLY A 883 -10.90 11.48 13.34
N LEU A 884 -11.71 11.39 14.41
CA LEU A 884 -11.22 11.25 15.79
C LEU A 884 -10.35 10.00 15.97
N SER A 885 -10.55 8.95 15.17
CA SER A 885 -9.69 7.75 15.20
C SER A 885 -8.20 8.01 14.92
N TYR A 886 -7.83 9.17 14.35
CA TYR A 886 -6.43 9.54 14.13
C TYR A 886 -5.77 10.22 15.34
N PHE A 887 -6.55 10.70 16.31
CA PHE A 887 -6.07 11.41 17.50
C PHE A 887 -5.97 10.46 18.70
N ALA A 888 -4.79 9.90 18.94
CA ALA A 888 -4.56 8.98 20.04
C ALA A 888 -4.46 9.71 21.40
N THR A 889 -5.57 10.27 21.89
CA THR A 889 -5.66 10.98 23.17
C THR A 889 -6.88 10.55 23.99
N THR A 890 -6.82 10.70 25.31
CA THR A 890 -7.97 10.50 26.21
C THR A 890 -9.14 11.39 25.84
N GLU A 891 -8.86 12.63 25.43
CA GLU A 891 -9.90 13.59 25.04
C GLU A 891 -10.66 13.16 23.78
N SER A 892 -9.95 12.60 22.78
CA SER A 892 -10.59 12.02 21.61
C SER A 892 -11.52 10.87 21.99
N ALA A 893 -11.11 10.00 22.93
CA ALA A 893 -11.94 8.89 23.39
C ALA A 893 -13.17 9.39 24.15
N SER A 894 -13.04 10.43 24.99
CA SER A 894 -14.17 11.09 25.63
C SER A 894 -15.18 11.61 24.61
N ALA A 895 -14.72 12.29 23.56
CA ALA A 895 -15.58 12.80 22.49
C ALA A 895 -16.31 11.68 21.73
N VAL A 896 -15.64 10.55 21.49
CA VAL A 896 -16.25 9.35 20.89
C VAL A 896 -17.34 8.76 21.80
N LEU A 897 -17.05 8.58 23.09
CA LEU A 897 -18.03 8.06 24.06
C LEU A 897 -19.21 8.99 24.25
N GLU A 898 -18.98 10.30 24.27
CA GLU A 898 -20.06 11.28 24.32
C GLU A 898 -20.95 11.22 23.07
N SER A 899 -20.36 11.14 21.88
CA SER A 899 -21.08 10.95 20.61
C SER A 899 -21.97 9.70 20.63
N LEU A 900 -21.44 8.57 21.12
CA LEU A 900 -22.18 7.30 21.21
C LEU A 900 -23.29 7.29 22.27
N ARG A 901 -23.28 8.24 23.21
CA ARG A 901 -24.38 8.44 24.18
C ARG A 901 -25.43 9.40 23.66
N LYS A 902 -25.00 10.42 22.91
CA LYS A 902 -25.86 11.47 22.40
C LYS A 902 -26.70 10.92 21.25
N ASN A 903 -27.96 10.60 21.55
CA ASN A 903 -28.91 9.86 20.69
C ASN A 903 -28.46 8.42 20.44
N PRO A 904 -29.32 7.40 20.61
CA PRO A 904 -28.94 6.01 20.37
C PRO A 904 -28.24 5.85 19.00
N PRO A 905 -26.97 5.40 18.96
CA PRO A 905 -26.24 5.32 17.72
C PRO A 905 -26.86 4.23 16.86
N ASP A 906 -27.05 4.52 15.57
CA ASP A 906 -27.32 3.45 14.61
C ASP A 906 -26.09 2.55 14.45
N TYR A 907 -26.29 1.49 13.66
CA TYR A 907 -25.26 0.50 13.40
C TYR A 907 -23.95 1.08 12.89
N PHE A 908 -23.98 2.02 11.92
CA PHE A 908 -22.77 2.56 11.29
C PHE A 908 -22.02 3.51 12.21
N THR A 909 -22.75 4.36 12.93
CA THR A 909 -22.18 5.26 13.94
C THR A 909 -21.52 4.44 15.05
N GLN A 910 -22.21 3.40 15.55
CA GLN A 910 -21.68 2.52 16.59
C GLN A 910 -20.43 1.77 16.11
N TYR A 911 -20.47 1.17 14.92
CA TYR A 911 -19.32 0.46 14.34
C TYR A 911 -18.09 1.39 14.26
N THR A 912 -18.29 2.61 13.77
CA THR A 912 -17.20 3.58 13.57
C THR A 912 -16.65 4.08 14.90
N GLY A 913 -17.51 4.32 15.90
CA GLY A 913 -17.09 4.68 17.26
C GLY A 913 -16.31 3.56 17.95
N GLU A 914 -16.77 2.31 17.88
CA GLU A 914 -16.03 1.14 18.41
C GLU A 914 -14.66 1.02 17.72
N ALA A 915 -14.61 1.23 16.40
CA ALA A 915 -13.37 1.21 15.63
C ALA A 915 -12.40 2.32 16.05
N ALA A 916 -12.90 3.54 16.26
CA ALA A 916 -12.09 4.67 16.71
C ALA A 916 -11.50 4.43 18.12
N LEU A 917 -12.30 3.88 19.04
CA LEU A 917 -11.82 3.48 20.37
C LEU A 917 -10.74 2.39 20.27
N GLY A 918 -10.92 1.40 19.40
CA GLY A 918 -9.94 0.35 19.12
C GLY A 918 -8.62 0.88 18.57
N ALA A 919 -8.69 1.76 17.57
CA ALA A 919 -7.50 2.35 16.93
C ALA A 919 -6.71 3.29 17.87
N ASN A 920 -7.40 3.94 18.81
CA ASN A 920 -6.79 4.85 19.77
C ASN A 920 -6.54 4.23 21.15
N LEU A 921 -6.60 2.91 21.30
CA LEU A 921 -6.44 2.21 22.58
C LEU A 921 -5.24 2.71 23.40
N ASN A 922 -4.09 2.90 22.76
CA ASN A 922 -2.87 3.38 23.42
C ASN A 922 -2.96 4.85 23.87
N GLY A 923 -3.84 5.65 23.28
CA GLY A 923 -4.01 7.06 23.58
C GLY A 923 -4.90 7.37 24.79
N TRP A 924 -5.83 6.48 25.14
CA TRP A 924 -6.81 6.71 26.20
C TRP A 924 -6.75 5.71 27.36
N ARG A 925 -6.06 4.57 27.20
CA ARG A 925 -5.98 3.51 28.20
C ARG A 925 -5.52 4.01 29.56
N THR A 926 -4.47 4.83 29.62
CA THR A 926 -3.94 5.36 30.89
C THR A 926 -5.01 6.12 31.65
N GLY A 927 -5.75 7.00 30.97
CA GLY A 927 -6.84 7.77 31.57
C GLY A 927 -7.98 6.88 32.06
N TYR A 928 -8.33 5.84 31.30
CA TYR A 928 -9.32 4.85 31.74
C TYR A 928 -8.90 4.09 33.00
N LEU A 929 -7.68 3.56 33.04
CA LEU A 929 -7.18 2.82 34.21
C LEU A 929 -7.08 3.68 35.46
N LYS A 930 -6.82 4.99 35.31
CA LYS A 930 -6.80 5.98 36.40
C LYS A 930 -8.19 6.42 36.87
N GLY A 931 -9.27 6.00 36.20
CA GLY A 931 -10.63 6.46 36.46
C GLY A 931 -10.88 7.91 36.00
N GLU A 932 -10.09 8.41 35.07
CA GLU A 932 -10.23 9.75 34.46
C GLU A 932 -11.13 9.74 33.21
N LEU A 933 -11.38 8.54 32.64
CA LEU A 933 -12.26 8.33 31.50
C LEU A 933 -13.41 7.39 31.90
N ALA A 934 -14.64 7.72 31.47
CA ALA A 934 -15.86 6.94 31.71
C ALA A 934 -16.22 6.69 33.20
N LYS A 935 -15.76 7.55 34.13
CA LYS A 935 -15.99 7.41 35.59
C LYS A 935 -17.47 7.24 35.95
N ASP A 936 -18.31 8.10 35.40
CA ASP A 936 -19.76 8.14 35.65
C ASP A 936 -20.56 7.67 34.43
N ASP A 937 -19.95 6.82 33.58
CA ASP A 937 -20.54 6.33 32.34
C ASP A 937 -20.45 4.79 32.25
N PRO A 938 -21.39 4.04 32.87
CA PRO A 938 -21.38 2.58 32.84
C PRO A 938 -21.44 1.98 31.44
N ALA A 939 -22.12 2.65 30.50
CA ALA A 939 -22.22 2.21 29.12
C ALA A 939 -20.89 2.40 28.37
N GLY A 940 -20.28 3.58 28.52
CA GLY A 940 -18.95 3.86 28.00
C GLY A 940 -17.88 2.95 28.59
N LYS A 941 -17.94 2.70 29.91
CA LYS A 941 -17.08 1.72 30.60
C LYS A 941 -17.16 0.35 29.93
N LYS A 942 -18.38 -0.15 29.69
CA LYS A 942 -18.60 -1.42 29.00
C LYS A 942 -18.02 -1.44 27.58
N LEU A 943 -18.11 -0.34 26.82
CA LEU A 943 -17.49 -0.23 25.50
C LEU A 943 -15.96 -0.29 25.56
N LEU A 944 -15.34 0.46 26.48
CA LEU A 944 -13.89 0.45 26.68
C LEU A 944 -13.39 -0.92 27.15
N ASP A 945 -14.11 -1.56 28.08
CA ASP A 945 -13.83 -2.93 28.54
C ASP A 945 -13.91 -3.93 27.38
N ASN A 946 -14.93 -3.81 26.52
CA ASN A 946 -15.06 -4.65 25.33
C ASN A 946 -13.86 -4.47 24.37
N VAL A 947 -13.44 -3.23 24.12
CA VAL A 947 -12.26 -2.95 23.28
C VAL A 947 -10.99 -3.54 23.89
N ILE A 948 -10.79 -3.39 25.20
CA ILE A 948 -9.65 -3.98 25.90
C ILE A 948 -9.70 -5.51 25.86
N SER A 949 -10.90 -6.09 25.96
CA SER A 949 -11.12 -7.55 25.96
C SER A 949 -10.79 -8.24 24.64
N ILE A 950 -10.61 -7.48 23.56
CA ILE A 950 -10.09 -8.00 22.29
C ILE A 950 -8.74 -8.69 22.53
N ASP A 951 -7.93 -8.16 23.45
CA ASP A 951 -6.75 -8.85 23.98
C ASP A 951 -7.12 -9.66 25.24
N LYS A 952 -7.32 -10.97 25.06
CA LYS A 952 -7.68 -11.89 26.15
C LYS A 952 -6.66 -11.92 27.29
N LYS A 953 -5.38 -11.68 27.02
CA LYS A 953 -4.34 -11.64 28.06
C LYS A 953 -4.47 -10.34 28.84
N GLY A 954 -4.55 -9.21 28.14
CA GLY A 954 -4.73 -7.91 28.77
C GLY A 954 -6.02 -7.80 29.58
N ALA A 955 -7.11 -8.43 29.13
CA ALA A 955 -8.40 -8.44 29.83
C ALA A 955 -8.31 -8.96 31.28
N GLN A 956 -7.45 -9.96 31.54
CA GLN A 956 -7.29 -10.55 32.88
C GLN A 956 -6.54 -9.64 33.85
N VAL A 957 -5.69 -8.78 33.31
CA VAL A 957 -4.81 -7.87 34.05
C VAL A 957 -5.55 -6.61 34.49
N VAL A 958 -6.52 -6.17 33.69
CA VAL A 958 -7.20 -4.87 33.82
C VAL A 958 -7.85 -4.63 35.19
N PRO A 959 -8.60 -5.57 35.79
CA PRO A 959 -9.21 -5.34 37.10
C PRO A 959 -8.18 -4.98 38.17
N TYR A 960 -6.99 -5.59 38.11
CA TYR A 960 -5.91 -5.33 39.07
C TYR A 960 -5.22 -4.00 38.78
N LEU A 961 -4.93 -3.68 37.51
CA LEU A 961 -4.36 -2.37 37.16
C LEU A 961 -5.29 -1.21 37.47
N GLN A 962 -6.61 -1.38 37.34
CA GLN A 962 -7.59 -0.37 37.76
C GLN A 962 -7.53 -0.11 39.28
N ILE A 963 -7.40 -1.16 40.10
CA ILE A 963 -7.23 -1.00 41.56
C ILE A 963 -5.93 -0.26 41.89
N LEU A 964 -4.85 -0.55 41.15
CA LEU A 964 -3.52 -0.05 41.44
C LEU A 964 -3.26 1.37 40.93
N LEU A 965 -3.84 1.74 39.79
CA LEU A 965 -3.67 3.04 39.14
C LEU A 965 -4.83 4.00 39.36
N GLY A 966 -5.97 3.51 39.85
CA GLY A 966 -7.16 4.31 40.12
C GLY A 966 -6.95 5.37 41.21
N LYS A 967 -7.67 6.49 41.10
CA LYS A 967 -7.65 7.60 42.07
C LYS A 967 -8.43 7.33 43.36
N ASP A 968 -9.31 6.33 43.38
CA ASP A 968 -10.03 5.94 44.58
C ASP A 968 -9.05 5.22 45.52
N SER A 969 -8.92 5.70 46.75
CA SER A 969 -8.04 5.14 47.78
C SER A 969 -8.50 3.73 48.16
N SER A 970 -8.17 2.74 47.34
CA SER A 970 -8.33 1.34 47.68
C SER A 970 -7.50 1.06 48.94
N ALA A 971 -8.10 0.36 49.91
CA ALA A 971 -7.41 0.03 51.15
C ALA A 971 -6.07 -0.65 50.81
N LEU A 972 -5.01 -0.38 51.59
CA LEU A 972 -3.67 -0.95 51.35
C LEU A 972 -3.71 -2.48 51.15
N GLU A 973 -4.62 -3.17 51.84
CA GLU A 973 -4.87 -4.60 51.68
C GLU A 973 -5.35 -4.97 50.25
N GLN A 974 -6.25 -4.19 49.65
CA GLN A 974 -6.73 -4.41 48.28
C GLN A 974 -5.63 -4.15 47.25
N ARG A 975 -4.81 -3.10 47.45
CA ARG A 975 -3.65 -2.82 46.60
C ARG A 975 -2.65 -3.98 46.65
N ASN A 976 -2.32 -4.46 47.85
CA ASN A 976 -1.41 -5.61 48.01
C ASN A 976 -1.96 -6.88 47.36
N LYS A 977 -3.27 -7.18 47.52
CA LYS A 977 -3.92 -8.30 46.83
C LYS A 977 -3.86 -8.17 45.31
N ALA A 978 -4.04 -6.97 44.77
CA ALA A 978 -3.95 -6.72 43.33
C ALA A 978 -2.51 -6.87 42.81
N MET A 979 -1.50 -6.36 43.52
CA MET A 979 -0.08 -6.56 43.15
C MET A 979 0.30 -8.04 43.21
N GLN A 980 -0.14 -8.77 44.24
CA GLN A 980 0.10 -10.20 44.36
C GLN A 980 -0.54 -10.99 43.22
N ALA A 981 -1.79 -10.67 42.87
CA ALA A 981 -2.48 -11.31 41.75
C ALA A 981 -1.74 -11.09 40.41
N LEU A 982 -1.19 -9.89 40.17
CA LEU A 982 -0.35 -9.63 39.00
C LEU A 982 0.97 -10.40 39.02
N ALA A 983 1.62 -10.49 40.19
CA ALA A 983 2.87 -11.22 40.34
C ALA A 983 2.72 -12.74 40.11
N ASP A 984 1.58 -13.31 40.52
CA ASP A 984 1.26 -14.73 40.37
C ASP A 984 0.73 -15.08 38.98
N MET A 985 0.30 -14.08 38.20
CA MET A 985 -0.26 -14.28 36.88
C MET A 985 0.78 -14.86 35.92
N LYS A 986 0.35 -15.87 35.14
CA LYS A 986 1.18 -16.54 34.12
C LYS A 986 0.81 -16.06 32.73
N GLY A 987 1.68 -16.31 31.75
CA GLY A 987 1.39 -16.06 30.33
C GLY A 987 2.04 -14.81 29.73
N GLY A 988 2.88 -14.10 30.49
CA GLY A 988 3.77 -13.06 29.98
C GLY A 988 4.86 -13.64 29.07
N ASP A 989 5.13 -12.97 27.96
CA ASP A 989 6.15 -13.27 26.96
C ASP A 989 7.41 -12.44 27.24
N ALA A 990 8.51 -13.11 27.62
CA ALA A 990 9.77 -12.43 27.93
C ALA A 990 10.43 -11.76 26.71
N ALA A 991 10.18 -12.25 25.49
CA ALA A 991 10.72 -11.64 24.28
C ALA A 991 9.98 -10.32 23.99
N ASN A 992 8.65 -10.32 24.06
CA ASN A 992 7.88 -9.08 23.93
C ASN A 992 8.20 -8.11 25.10
N GLY A 993 8.36 -8.64 26.31
CA GLY A 993 8.70 -7.86 27.50
C GLY A 993 10.02 -7.12 27.41
N LYS A 994 10.99 -7.70 26.69
CA LYS A 994 12.26 -7.02 26.37
C LYS A 994 12.03 -5.78 25.52
N GLU A 995 11.17 -5.85 24.51
CA GLU A 995 10.86 -4.71 23.64
C GLU A 995 10.05 -3.63 24.39
N VAL A 996 9.15 -4.03 25.29
CA VAL A 996 8.45 -3.11 26.20
C VAL A 996 9.44 -2.39 27.10
N PHE A 997 10.40 -3.11 27.70
CA PHE A 997 11.47 -2.53 28.51
C PHE A 997 12.33 -1.55 27.70
N ARG A 998 12.67 -1.90 26.46
CA ARG A 998 13.43 -1.02 25.56
C ARG A 998 12.72 0.29 25.28
N ARG A 999 11.40 0.23 25.06
CA ARG A 999 10.58 1.42 24.80
C ARG A 999 10.36 2.30 26.05
N GLY A 1000 10.18 1.68 27.22
CA GLY A 1000 9.69 2.38 28.42
C GLY A 1000 10.72 2.60 29.54
N CYS A 1001 11.77 1.79 29.63
CA CYS A 1001 12.64 1.73 30.81
C CYS A 1001 14.11 2.09 30.52
N LEU A 1002 14.59 1.93 29.28
CA LEU A 1002 15.99 2.20 28.91
C LEU A 1002 16.42 3.67 29.05
N ALA A 1003 15.47 4.60 29.05
CA ALA A 1003 15.76 6.02 29.26
C ALA A 1003 16.45 6.27 30.62
N CYS A 1004 16.19 5.41 31.60
CA CYS A 1004 16.72 5.53 32.96
C CYS A 1004 17.53 4.33 33.41
N HIS A 1005 17.24 3.12 32.91
CA HIS A 1005 17.85 1.89 33.38
C HIS A 1005 18.80 1.27 32.36
N LYS A 1006 19.87 0.66 32.86
CA LYS A 1006 20.81 -0.11 32.06
C LYS A 1006 20.51 -1.60 32.10
N VAL A 1007 20.62 -2.30 30.98
CA VAL A 1007 20.57 -3.77 30.89
C VAL A 1007 21.38 -4.25 29.69
N PHE A 1008 22.19 -5.29 29.82
CA PHE A 1008 23.05 -5.82 28.73
C PHE A 1008 23.88 -4.73 28.00
N ASN A 1009 24.38 -3.72 28.71
CA ASN A 1009 25.06 -2.52 28.17
C ASN A 1009 24.20 -1.56 27.31
N GLU A 1010 22.89 -1.77 27.23
CA GLU A 1010 21.93 -0.82 26.65
C GLU A 1010 21.36 0.07 27.77
N GLY A 1011 21.11 1.36 27.49
CA GLY A 1011 20.40 2.28 28.40
C GLY A 1011 21.27 3.31 29.12
N GLN A 1012 20.74 3.90 30.20
CA GLN A 1012 21.39 4.95 31.01
C GLN A 1012 21.53 4.51 32.47
N ASP A 1013 22.42 5.17 33.22
CA ASP A 1013 22.71 4.88 34.63
C ASP A 1013 21.98 5.85 35.59
N PHE A 1014 20.80 6.36 35.21
CA PHE A 1014 19.98 7.23 36.07
C PHE A 1014 19.16 6.45 37.11
N GLY A 1015 18.86 5.19 36.82
CA GLY A 1015 18.25 4.23 37.73
C GLY A 1015 19.17 3.03 37.96
N PRO A 1016 18.79 2.08 38.84
CA PRO A 1016 19.57 0.88 39.05
C PRO A 1016 19.78 0.08 37.76
N ASP A 1017 20.97 -0.52 37.62
CA ASP A 1017 21.25 -1.55 36.62
C ASP A 1017 20.25 -2.70 36.81
N MET A 1018 19.63 -3.16 35.73
CA MET A 1018 18.60 -4.20 35.71
C MET A 1018 19.17 -5.60 35.46
N MET A 1019 20.47 -5.74 35.21
CA MET A 1019 21.13 -7.04 35.24
C MET A 1019 20.92 -7.71 36.61
N LYS A 1020 20.62 -9.01 36.57
CA LYS A 1020 20.34 -9.84 37.76
C LYS A 1020 19.18 -9.34 38.63
N VAL A 1021 18.31 -8.46 38.12
CA VAL A 1021 17.18 -7.94 38.90
C VAL A 1021 16.20 -9.05 39.30
N GLY A 1022 16.04 -10.08 38.47
CA GLY A 1022 15.23 -11.26 38.77
C GLY A 1022 15.83 -12.19 39.84
N MET A 1023 17.09 -12.00 40.23
CA MET A 1023 17.69 -12.62 41.43
C MET A 1023 17.53 -11.74 42.68
N ARG A 1024 17.47 -10.42 42.51
CA ARG A 1024 17.43 -9.44 43.61
C ARG A 1024 16.02 -9.15 44.10
N LEU A 1025 15.03 -9.13 43.20
CA LEU A 1025 13.65 -8.79 43.51
C LEU A 1025 12.71 -9.95 43.18
N THR A 1026 11.73 -10.18 44.05
CA THR A 1026 10.62 -11.07 43.75
C THR A 1026 9.73 -10.45 42.67
N LYS A 1027 8.90 -11.26 41.99
CA LYS A 1027 7.90 -10.72 41.05
C LYS A 1027 6.97 -9.68 41.68
N TYR A 1028 6.59 -9.88 42.95
CA TYR A 1028 5.82 -8.89 43.70
C TYR A 1028 6.57 -7.57 43.79
N LYS A 1029 7.86 -7.59 44.16
CA LYS A 1029 8.68 -6.37 44.24
C LYS A 1029 8.93 -5.73 42.89
N LEU A 1030 9.00 -6.50 41.81
CA LEU A 1030 9.05 -5.95 40.45
C LEU A 1030 7.75 -5.22 40.09
N VAL A 1031 6.59 -5.82 40.41
CA VAL A 1031 5.28 -5.18 40.21
C VAL A 1031 5.17 -3.91 41.05
N GLU A 1032 5.50 -3.97 42.33
CA GLU A 1032 5.48 -2.82 43.25
C GLU A 1032 6.39 -1.69 42.74
N SER A 1033 7.60 -1.98 42.30
CA SER A 1033 8.55 -0.96 41.81
C SER A 1033 8.05 -0.22 40.56
N ILE A 1034 7.25 -0.86 39.70
CA ILE A 1034 6.70 -0.24 38.49
C ILE A 1034 5.38 0.51 38.80
N ILE A 1035 4.59 0.01 39.74
CA ILE A 1035 3.28 0.56 40.12
C ILE A 1035 3.43 1.73 41.09
N ASP A 1036 4.30 1.59 42.07
CA ASP A 1036 4.56 2.53 43.15
C ASP A 1036 6.09 2.68 43.33
N PRO A 1037 6.75 3.45 42.45
CA PRO A 1037 8.19 3.65 42.52
C PRO A 1037 8.64 4.39 43.78
N ASN A 1038 7.72 4.93 44.59
CA ASN A 1038 7.98 5.63 45.85
C ASN A 1038 7.90 4.71 47.07
N ALA A 1039 7.42 3.48 46.92
CA ALA A 1039 7.26 2.53 48.02
C ALA A 1039 8.61 2.18 48.70
N ASP A 1040 9.69 2.11 47.92
CA ASP A 1040 11.03 1.80 48.40
C ASP A 1040 12.09 2.46 47.49
N VAL A 1041 12.75 3.52 47.96
CA VAL A 1041 13.68 4.34 47.17
C VAL A 1041 15.04 4.43 47.86
N ASP A 1042 16.08 4.00 47.16
CA ASP A 1042 17.47 4.23 47.58
C ASP A 1042 17.76 5.75 47.56
N LYS A 1043 18.43 6.25 48.60
CA LYS A 1043 18.75 7.68 48.78
C LYS A 1043 19.40 8.31 47.55
N LYS A 1044 20.19 7.55 46.78
CA LYS A 1044 20.85 8.05 45.57
C LYS A 1044 19.92 8.32 44.39
N TYR A 1045 18.69 7.79 44.39
CA TYR A 1045 17.68 8.00 43.35
C TYR A 1045 16.55 8.95 43.79
N LEU A 1046 16.74 9.65 44.90
CA LEU A 1046 15.77 10.65 45.35
C LEU A 1046 15.81 11.89 44.44
N SER A 1047 14.63 12.38 44.10
CA SER A 1047 14.47 13.62 43.34
C SER A 1047 14.93 14.82 44.17
N THR A 1048 15.59 15.77 43.50
CA THR A 1048 15.99 17.07 44.03
C THR A 1048 15.14 18.15 43.37
N LEU A 1049 14.51 18.99 44.20
CA LEU A 1049 13.82 20.20 43.79
C LEU A 1049 14.78 21.39 43.94
N ILE A 1050 14.89 22.20 42.90
CA ILE A 1050 15.64 23.45 42.86
C ILE A 1050 14.69 24.58 42.47
N SER A 1051 14.59 25.59 43.34
CA SER A 1051 13.97 26.87 43.04
C SER A 1051 15.09 27.86 42.71
N THR A 1052 15.01 28.49 41.55
CA THR A 1052 15.99 29.50 41.12
C THR A 1052 15.52 30.91 41.45
N SER A 1053 16.45 31.85 41.59
CA SER A 1053 16.18 33.29 41.83
C SER A 1053 15.33 33.95 40.75
N SER A 1054 15.19 33.31 39.58
CA SER A 1054 14.30 33.73 38.48
C SER A 1054 12.84 33.25 38.63
N GLY A 1055 12.51 32.54 39.71
CA GLY A 1055 11.20 31.93 39.95
C GLY A 1055 10.97 30.59 39.23
N LYS A 1056 11.98 30.05 38.54
CA LYS A 1056 11.88 28.74 37.86
C LYS A 1056 12.13 27.59 38.84
N ILE A 1057 11.24 26.59 38.83
CA ILE A 1057 11.34 25.36 39.61
C ILE A 1057 11.79 24.21 38.70
N VAL A 1058 12.79 23.46 39.12
CA VAL A 1058 13.28 22.26 38.44
C VAL A 1058 13.30 21.10 39.43
N THR A 1059 12.63 20.00 39.08
CA THR A 1059 12.60 18.77 39.89
C THR A 1059 13.17 17.62 39.09
N GLY A 1060 14.08 16.83 39.66
CA GLY A 1060 14.62 15.64 39.02
C GLY A 1060 15.80 15.02 39.74
N LEU A 1061 16.43 14.02 39.14
CA LEU A 1061 17.59 13.33 39.72
C LEU A 1061 18.83 14.23 39.67
N LEU A 1062 19.57 14.34 40.78
CA LEU A 1062 20.89 14.95 40.78
C LEU A 1062 21.89 14.06 40.04
N VAL A 1063 22.35 14.49 38.86
CA VAL A 1063 23.28 13.72 38.03
C VAL A 1063 24.72 14.04 38.37
N SER A 1064 25.05 15.32 38.54
CA SER A 1064 26.37 15.80 38.91
C SER A 1064 26.31 17.20 39.50
N GLU A 1065 27.33 17.56 40.27
CA GLU A 1065 27.46 18.87 40.91
C GLU A 1065 28.95 19.23 41.01
N ASN A 1066 29.26 20.48 40.69
CA ASN A 1066 30.55 21.10 40.96
C ASN A 1066 30.33 22.48 41.61
N LYS A 1067 31.39 23.28 41.76
CA LYS A 1067 31.31 24.58 42.46
C LYS A 1067 30.48 25.63 41.71
N ASP A 1068 30.33 25.48 40.40
CA ASP A 1068 29.72 26.49 39.52
C ASP A 1068 28.32 26.07 39.04
N GLU A 1069 28.06 24.77 38.90
CA GLU A 1069 26.83 24.23 38.34
C GLU A 1069 26.33 22.93 39.00
N VAL A 1070 25.01 22.77 38.98
CA VAL A 1070 24.26 21.57 39.34
C VAL A 1070 23.55 21.04 38.10
N VAL A 1071 23.66 19.74 37.84
CA VAL A 1071 22.99 19.07 36.73
C VAL A 1071 21.87 18.19 37.25
N ILE A 1072 20.63 18.53 36.87
CA ILE A 1072 19.42 17.74 37.18
C ILE A 1072 18.92 17.04 35.93
N PHE A 1073 18.59 15.74 36.02
CA PHE A 1073 17.82 15.05 34.98
C PHE A 1073 16.34 15.07 35.36
N ASP A 1074 15.53 15.75 34.55
CA ASP A 1074 14.09 15.97 34.83
C ASP A 1074 13.18 14.82 34.36
N GLY A 1075 13.76 13.66 34.02
CA GLY A 1075 13.06 12.53 33.40
C GLY A 1075 13.00 12.59 31.88
N LYS A 1076 13.42 13.70 31.25
CA LYS A 1076 13.50 13.84 29.79
C LYS A 1076 14.86 14.33 29.32
N VAL A 1077 15.38 15.40 29.93
CA VAL A 1077 16.64 16.05 29.55
C VAL A 1077 17.47 16.44 30.77
N LYS A 1078 18.78 16.61 30.57
CA LYS A 1078 19.67 17.20 31.58
C LYS A 1078 19.50 18.72 31.58
N ARG A 1079 19.28 19.30 32.75
CA ARG A 1079 19.22 20.74 32.98
C ARG A 1079 20.41 21.16 33.83
N VAL A 1080 21.20 22.07 33.29
CA VAL A 1080 22.31 22.71 33.98
C VAL A 1080 21.80 23.97 34.65
N ILE A 1081 22.04 24.11 35.94
CA ILE A 1081 21.64 25.25 36.77
C ILE A 1081 22.89 25.78 37.45
N LYS A 1082 23.19 27.07 37.29
CA LYS A 1082 24.34 27.66 37.98
C LYS A 1082 24.06 27.71 39.48
N VAL A 1083 25.05 27.38 40.31
CA VAL A 1083 24.91 27.41 41.77
C VAL A 1083 24.51 28.80 42.26
N ALA A 1084 25.02 29.86 41.60
CA ALA A 1084 24.67 31.26 41.90
C ALA A 1084 23.18 31.60 41.66
N ASP A 1085 22.47 30.83 40.84
CA ASP A 1085 21.07 31.07 40.50
C ASP A 1085 20.12 30.27 41.41
N ILE A 1086 20.64 29.44 42.32
CA ILE A 1086 19.85 28.59 43.22
C ILE A 1086 19.44 29.37 44.47
N GLU A 1087 18.14 29.54 44.67
CA GLU A 1087 17.56 30.17 45.86
C GLU A 1087 17.23 29.13 46.94
N GLU A 1088 16.63 28.00 46.54
CA GLU A 1088 16.32 26.89 47.45
C GLU A 1088 16.63 25.56 46.78
N ARG A 1089 17.24 24.63 47.54
CA ARG A 1089 17.44 23.24 47.12
C ARG A 1089 16.90 22.29 48.18
N LYS A 1090 16.11 21.31 47.76
CA LYS A 1090 15.50 20.32 48.64
C LYS A 1090 15.49 18.93 48.03
N THR A 1091 16.08 17.96 48.72
CA THR A 1091 15.89 16.54 48.39
C THR A 1091 14.48 16.13 48.81
N LEU A 1092 13.71 15.59 47.87
CA LEU A 1092 12.37 15.07 48.09
C LEU A 1092 12.46 13.60 48.52
N LYS A 1093 11.46 13.12 49.28
CA LYS A 1093 11.30 11.69 49.58
C LYS A 1093 10.71 10.89 48.39
N GLN A 1094 10.76 11.46 47.19
CA GLN A 1094 10.17 10.91 45.97
C GLN A 1094 11.28 10.36 45.08
N SER A 1095 11.02 9.21 44.47
CA SER A 1095 11.82 8.60 43.42
C SER A 1095 11.98 9.53 42.22
N SER A 1096 13.09 9.38 41.49
CA SER A 1096 13.25 9.96 40.16
C SER A 1096 12.54 9.17 39.06
N MET A 1097 12.07 7.94 39.36
CA MET A 1097 11.21 7.17 38.46
C MET A 1097 9.78 7.73 38.53
N PRO A 1098 9.16 8.09 37.39
CA PRO A 1098 7.84 8.70 37.38
C PRO A 1098 6.74 7.69 37.76
N GLU A 1099 5.76 8.13 38.53
CA GLU A 1099 4.56 7.35 38.82
C GLU A 1099 3.68 7.15 37.57
N GLY A 1100 2.89 6.08 37.57
CA GLY A 1100 1.90 5.81 36.52
C GLY A 1100 2.46 5.19 35.23
N LEU A 1101 3.71 4.74 35.25
CA LEU A 1101 4.37 4.08 34.11
C LEU A 1101 3.58 2.87 33.59
N ALA A 1102 3.02 2.06 34.50
CA ALA A 1102 2.20 0.89 34.13
C ALA A 1102 0.97 1.26 33.28
N GLY A 1103 0.46 2.48 33.41
CA GLY A 1103 -0.67 2.94 32.61
C GLY A 1103 -0.30 3.28 31.16
N THR A 1104 0.99 3.46 30.86
CA THR A 1104 1.51 3.86 29.54
C THR A 1104 1.81 2.68 28.61
N ILE A 1105 1.75 1.45 29.13
CA ILE A 1105 1.95 0.20 28.37
C ILE A 1105 0.65 -0.62 28.33
N SER A 1106 0.56 -1.57 27.41
CA SER A 1106 -0.61 -2.45 27.35
C SER A 1106 -0.69 -3.36 28.59
N PRO A 1107 -1.89 -3.77 29.05
CA PRO A 1107 -2.02 -4.66 30.19
C PRO A 1107 -1.34 -6.02 29.95
N ALA A 1108 -1.35 -6.54 28.72
CA ALA A 1108 -0.56 -7.73 28.38
C ALA A 1108 0.94 -7.43 28.42
N GLU A 1109 1.36 -6.28 27.87
CA GLU A 1109 2.76 -5.84 27.91
C GLU A 1109 3.28 -5.64 29.34
N PHE A 1110 2.42 -5.29 30.30
CA PHE A 1110 2.77 -5.24 31.72
C PHE A 1110 3.18 -6.63 32.24
N LEU A 1111 2.45 -7.69 31.88
CA LEU A 1111 2.88 -9.06 32.22
C LEU A 1111 4.15 -9.46 31.50
N ASP A 1112 4.29 -9.06 30.24
CA ASP A 1112 5.45 -9.36 29.41
C ASP A 1112 6.72 -8.74 29.99
N VAL A 1113 6.69 -7.46 30.37
CA VAL A 1113 7.86 -6.79 30.97
C VAL A 1113 8.23 -7.39 32.33
N ILE A 1114 7.25 -7.77 33.16
CA ILE A 1114 7.49 -8.49 34.42
C ILE A 1114 8.10 -9.87 34.14
N ALA A 1115 7.64 -10.58 33.11
CA ALA A 1115 8.21 -11.85 32.69
C ALA A 1115 9.67 -11.69 32.24
N PHE A 1116 9.97 -10.69 31.42
CA PHE A 1116 11.33 -10.36 30.98
C PHE A 1116 12.25 -10.05 32.17
N LEU A 1117 11.86 -9.12 33.05
CA LEU A 1117 12.66 -8.76 34.22
C LEU A 1117 12.93 -9.97 35.13
N ALA A 1118 11.97 -10.89 35.25
CA ALA A 1118 12.14 -12.13 35.99
C ALA A 1118 13.11 -13.15 35.31
N THR A 1119 13.38 -13.00 34.01
CA THR A 1119 14.41 -13.80 33.31
C THR A 1119 15.83 -13.27 33.50
N LEU A 1120 15.99 -12.01 33.92
CA LEU A 1120 17.29 -11.37 34.16
C LEU A 1120 17.89 -11.88 35.48
N LYS A 1121 18.42 -13.11 35.45
CA LYS A 1121 19.06 -13.76 36.58
C LYS A 1121 20.58 -13.59 36.53
#